data_AF-A0A947A980-F1
#
_entry.id   AF-A0A947A980-F1
#
_cell.length_a   1.000
_cell.length_b   1.000
_cell.length_c   1.000
_cell.angle_alpha   90.00
_cell.angle_beta   90.00
_cell.angle_gamma   90.00
#
_symmetry.space_group_name_H-M   'P 1'
#
loop_
_entity.id
_entity.type
_entity.pdbx_description
1 polymer ?
#
loop_
_entity_poly.entity_id
_entity_poly.type
_entity_poly.pdbx_seq_one_letter_code
_entity_poly.pdbx_strand_id
1 'polypeptide(L)'
;MNADTLPKNHEARSVYNRMIEVFFYFKSLEDLNETVHEHFMGYGTAAHEFFKNREELMGMARMQAEQLRDQEFTLNRKPVEAKLLDNGTTCLIVEEFELHMHTNEHRLSLRLSTILEHIDNKWVVTHFHGSTPDTDIAEEEAFPEEGLRRKNEELEAKIKERTRELEIEAALERVRASTMAMNSSKDLSNVASALFEQMRLLGGDLFAFGIVLCDKHKNKVEQWHSLGDGGMLSPFTVPVDLDYIHQYRYDQWKAGEKLFSIEIPEDYITQHFELMFELPSVKAAMDQVEAGGAEVTIPKWEIDYGASFSHGYLLVSSLKPFKEDQIFPRFAKVFEQAYTRFLDLQKAEAQAREAQVEAALERVRARTMAMQHSDELAEASHLLDKEVRDLGIKTWGCAFNIYREKDAIEWFGNEQGLLPTYTVPREGIFKEYYDLGQQGETLYVKEFSGAECIAHYEYMSTLPVVGDVLKQLKKTNGSFPSYQIDHVVFFKHGYLLFITREAVPEAYDTFKRFAQVFEQTYTRFLDLQKAEAQAREARIENALEKVRSRSIGMQKSEELREVIQVIHDQLIHLNFQIDAAGFTLDYHQNNDWNVWIANKSGSLPSLMFIPYIDHPQFNYYKYAKEKGLDFLANTLTFEEKNSIFMYMFRFMGDYPQAEKDELLSKPGLAISQAFLKNISLWIYNLDAIPYSEEENDTLMRFAKVFEQTFVRFNDLQKAEAQARESQIELALERIRAQVTGMQESSELLDIVVTMRSEFVKLGHEAHYFWHMRWLPDIYEKAMTSGDGTRIGMVMELPRHMHGEIPLLADWEKGKEPTVVYAMDAEAAVDYVDKMVSLGNFQQIDPQAPGPDDIRAIGGLTFVMARTTHGEIGFSLPGVVPDPPAEDLETLVRFTAVFDLAYRRFEDLKDSERQKREAEIELALERIRARTMAMQNSEELKEVIQVIFNQLSALQINAEHAGIVVDYEPGQDWNFWIAETQDIPSRISVPYLDLPWDRQFAEAKEKGKDFFTTHLNFEEKNSFYEKLLPHIPGITKKVQDFYFKCPGLAISTVIQNDIGLYIENFSGTPYSEEEDAILMRFGKVFQQTYTRFLDLKKAEAQAREAQIEAALEKVRTRTMAMQKGEELKEVVVLLYKELIALGVTNFVTCGYVEINEEINRQFT
;
A
#
# COMPACT_ATOMS: atom_id res chain seq x y z
N MET A 1 7.52 -91.29 48.14
CA MET A 1 7.21 -91.97 49.42
C MET A 1 7.05 -93.45 49.10
N ASN A 2 7.73 -94.44 49.69
CA ASN A 2 8.38 -94.56 51.01
C ASN A 2 9.89 -94.84 50.93
N ALA A 3 10.60 -94.28 51.90
CA ALA A 3 11.95 -94.63 52.30
C ALA A 3 11.99 -95.96 53.09
N ASP A 4 13.19 -96.43 53.37
CA ASP A 4 13.53 -97.46 54.38
C ASP A 4 13.51 -98.94 53.97
N THR A 5 14.47 -99.30 53.12
CA THR A 5 15.34 -100.48 53.37
C THR A 5 16.67 -100.32 52.62
N LEU A 6 17.63 -99.61 53.23
CA LEU A 6 19.09 -99.85 53.20
C LEU A 6 19.80 -98.57 53.69
N PRO A 7 20.02 -98.43 55.01
CA PRO A 7 20.94 -97.43 55.54
C PRO A 7 22.35 -97.99 55.44
N LYS A 8 23.24 -97.28 54.73
CA LYS A 8 24.59 -96.93 55.18
C LYS A 8 25.24 -96.04 54.11
N ASN A 9 25.63 -94.86 54.57
CA ASN A 9 26.21 -93.72 53.86
C ASN A 9 25.27 -92.88 52.97
N HIS A 10 24.51 -91.98 53.63
CA HIS A 10 23.69 -90.95 52.99
C HIS A 10 24.50 -90.07 52.02
N GLU A 11 25.82 -90.00 52.22
CA GLU A 11 26.76 -89.24 51.41
C GLU A 11 27.03 -89.90 50.04
N ALA A 12 27.28 -91.21 49.98
CA ALA A 12 27.50 -91.93 48.72
C ALA A 12 26.28 -91.84 47.79
N ARG A 13 25.08 -92.00 48.34
CA ARG A 13 23.83 -91.87 47.57
C ARG A 13 23.58 -90.44 47.10
N SER A 14 23.97 -89.44 47.90
CA SER A 14 23.92 -88.04 47.49
C SER A 14 24.82 -87.80 46.28
N VAL A 15 26.04 -88.33 46.29
CA VAL A 15 26.99 -88.25 45.16
C VAL A 15 26.42 -88.93 43.91
N TYR A 16 25.87 -90.13 44.03
CA TYR A 16 25.21 -90.83 42.92
C TYR A 16 24.02 -90.02 42.35
N ASN A 17 23.15 -89.50 43.21
CA ASN A 17 22.00 -88.72 42.75
C ASN A 17 22.43 -87.43 42.05
N ARG A 18 23.47 -86.74 42.52
CA ARG A 18 24.03 -85.59 41.81
C ARG A 18 24.52 -85.97 40.40
N MET A 19 25.16 -87.14 40.23
CA MET A 19 25.53 -87.63 38.89
C MET A 19 24.30 -87.88 38.00
N ILE A 20 23.25 -88.54 38.52
CA ILE A 20 22.01 -88.79 37.76
C ILE A 20 21.28 -87.47 37.41
N GLU A 21 21.33 -86.48 38.29
CA GLU A 21 20.79 -85.15 38.04
C GLU A 21 21.51 -84.42 36.89
N VAL A 22 22.80 -84.67 36.69
CA VAL A 22 23.51 -84.16 35.52
C VAL A 22 23.02 -84.85 34.23
N PHE A 23 22.87 -86.18 34.23
CA PHE A 23 22.50 -86.93 33.01
C PHE A 23 21.06 -86.69 32.55
N PHE A 24 20.10 -86.66 33.47
CA PHE A 24 18.66 -86.64 33.09
C PHE A 24 17.90 -85.41 33.56
N TYR A 25 18.50 -84.55 34.40
CA TYR A 25 17.87 -83.31 34.87
C TYR A 25 18.67 -82.06 34.49
N PHE A 26 19.69 -82.23 33.64
CA PHE A 26 20.52 -81.16 33.07
C PHE A 26 21.08 -80.17 34.11
N LYS A 27 21.42 -80.68 35.30
CA LYS A 27 22.22 -79.93 36.28
C LYS A 27 23.61 -79.63 35.71
N SER A 28 24.34 -78.72 36.37
CA SER A 28 25.63 -78.25 35.87
C SER A 28 26.60 -79.41 35.65
N LEU A 29 27.22 -79.47 34.47
CA LEU A 29 28.28 -80.45 34.18
C LEU A 29 29.43 -80.35 35.19
N GLU A 30 29.62 -79.18 35.81
CA GLU A 30 30.64 -78.97 36.85
C GLU A 30 30.41 -79.87 38.09
N ASP A 31 29.18 -80.31 38.36
CA ASP A 31 28.89 -81.23 39.47
C ASP A 31 29.61 -82.58 39.29
N LEU A 32 29.95 -82.97 38.07
CA LEU A 32 30.77 -84.16 37.81
C LEU A 32 32.20 -84.01 38.30
N ASN A 33 32.75 -82.79 38.37
CA ASN A 33 34.11 -82.57 38.89
C ASN A 33 34.24 -82.94 40.37
N GLU A 34 33.14 -82.83 41.13
CA GLU A 34 33.10 -83.20 42.54
C GLU A 34 32.62 -84.62 42.77
N THR A 35 31.78 -85.15 41.89
CA THR A 35 31.09 -86.43 42.09
C THR A 35 31.77 -87.61 41.39
N VAL A 36 32.59 -87.38 40.36
CA VAL A 36 33.26 -88.43 39.57
C VAL A 36 34.77 -88.31 39.73
N HIS A 37 35.44 -89.44 39.98
CA HIS A 37 36.89 -89.48 40.10
C HIS A 37 37.59 -89.18 38.76
N GLU A 38 38.78 -88.59 38.77
CA GLU A 38 39.47 -88.19 37.54
C GLU A 38 39.80 -89.40 36.64
N HIS A 39 40.16 -90.54 37.26
CA HIS A 39 40.42 -91.82 36.61
C HIS A 39 39.18 -92.71 36.48
N PHE A 40 37.99 -92.10 36.41
CA PHE A 40 36.74 -92.82 36.18
C PHE A 40 36.78 -93.63 34.88
N MET A 41 36.22 -94.85 34.90
CA MET A 41 36.01 -95.64 33.70
C MET A 41 34.57 -96.10 33.65
N GLY A 42 33.89 -96.09 32.50
CA GLY A 42 32.52 -96.58 32.41
C GLY A 42 32.08 -96.96 31.00
N TYR A 43 30.98 -97.71 30.92
CA TYR A 43 30.35 -98.08 29.66
C TYR A 43 28.94 -97.49 29.61
N GLY A 44 28.60 -96.82 28.51
CA GLY A 44 27.23 -96.46 28.17
C GLY A 44 26.51 -97.60 27.45
N THR A 45 25.37 -97.29 26.83
CA THR A 45 24.50 -98.26 26.17
C THR A 45 24.86 -98.54 24.71
N ALA A 46 25.52 -97.60 24.03
CA ALA A 46 25.94 -97.78 22.65
C ALA A 46 27.35 -98.39 22.56
N ALA A 47 27.63 -99.15 21.49
CA ALA A 47 28.90 -99.88 21.32
C ALA A 47 30.17 -99.01 21.37
N HIS A 48 30.05 -97.70 21.10
CA HIS A 48 31.15 -96.75 21.14
C HIS A 48 31.26 -96.00 22.48
N GLU A 49 30.32 -96.17 23.40
CA GLU A 49 30.28 -95.48 24.69
C GLU A 49 31.15 -96.21 25.72
N PHE A 50 32.47 -96.06 25.60
CA PHE A 50 33.43 -96.46 26.61
C PHE A 50 34.22 -95.24 27.07
N PHE A 51 33.98 -94.79 28.29
CA PHE A 51 34.57 -93.61 28.90
C PHE A 51 35.78 -94.01 29.74
N LYS A 52 36.93 -93.40 29.49
CA LYS A 52 38.21 -93.70 30.17
C LYS A 52 38.58 -92.71 31.26
N ASN A 53 37.89 -91.58 31.30
CA ASN A 53 38.09 -90.52 32.27
C ASN A 53 36.80 -89.70 32.42
N ARG A 54 36.79 -88.81 33.39
CA ARG A 54 35.64 -87.91 33.65
C ARG A 54 35.34 -86.96 32.49
N GLU A 55 36.33 -86.49 31.74
CA GLU A 55 36.13 -85.51 30.66
C GLU A 55 35.33 -86.10 29.50
N GLU A 56 35.61 -87.35 29.12
CA GLU A 56 34.83 -88.11 28.14
C GLU A 56 33.37 -88.30 28.60
N LEU A 57 33.17 -88.56 29.90
CA LEU A 57 31.83 -88.67 30.47
C LEU A 57 31.06 -87.33 30.43
N MET A 58 31.73 -86.22 30.75
CA MET A 58 31.15 -84.88 30.65
C MET A 58 30.76 -84.54 29.20
N GLY A 59 31.54 -85.03 28.22
CA GLY A 59 31.22 -84.89 26.79
C GLY A 59 29.90 -85.58 26.42
N MET A 60 29.69 -86.82 26.88
CA MET A 60 28.43 -87.53 26.66
C MET A 60 27.26 -86.83 27.34
N ALA A 61 27.41 -86.43 28.61
CA ALA A 61 26.35 -85.71 29.34
C ALA A 61 25.96 -84.39 28.65
N ARG A 62 26.92 -83.67 28.06
CA ARG A 62 26.66 -82.46 27.26
C ARG A 62 25.85 -82.78 26.00
N MET A 63 26.25 -83.80 25.25
CA MET A 63 25.56 -84.24 24.04
C MET A 63 24.13 -84.69 24.35
N GLN A 64 23.94 -85.49 25.42
CA GLN A 64 22.64 -85.91 25.89
C GLN A 64 21.77 -84.71 26.29
N ALA A 65 22.34 -83.73 27.00
CA ALA A 65 21.64 -82.51 27.38
C ALA A 65 21.22 -81.64 26.18
N GLU A 66 22.02 -81.59 25.12
CA GLU A 66 21.66 -80.90 23.88
C GLU A 66 20.54 -81.63 23.13
N GLN A 67 20.59 -82.96 23.04
CA GLN A 67 19.57 -83.75 22.34
C GLN A 67 18.21 -83.71 23.03
N LEU A 68 18.19 -83.68 24.36
CA LEU A 68 16.96 -83.65 25.15
C LEU A 68 16.48 -82.23 25.48
N ARG A 69 17.24 -81.17 25.14
CA ARG A 69 16.99 -79.77 25.55
C ARG A 69 15.57 -79.27 25.24
N ASP A 70 15.02 -79.69 24.10
CA ASP A 70 13.72 -79.25 23.60
C ASP A 70 12.70 -80.41 23.49
N GLN A 71 12.97 -81.54 24.18
CA GLN A 71 12.13 -82.74 24.15
C GLN A 71 11.37 -82.87 25.46
N GLU A 72 10.05 -82.96 25.43
CA GLU A 72 9.27 -83.37 26.60
C GLU A 72 9.44 -84.87 26.84
N PHE A 73 9.96 -85.25 28.00
CA PHE A 73 10.06 -86.64 28.41
C PHE A 73 9.71 -86.83 29.89
N THR A 74 9.31 -88.06 30.22
CA THR A 74 9.15 -88.51 31.60
C THR A 74 10.19 -89.57 31.92
N LEU A 75 10.89 -89.43 33.05
CA LEU A 75 11.84 -90.43 33.53
C LEU A 75 11.27 -91.13 34.77
N ASN A 76 11.05 -92.44 34.68
CA ASN A 76 10.70 -93.27 35.81
C ASN A 76 11.95 -93.99 36.34
N ARG A 77 12.28 -93.79 37.62
CA ARG A 77 13.46 -94.36 38.28
C ARG A 77 13.03 -95.50 39.20
N LYS A 78 13.61 -96.68 39.00
CA LYS A 78 13.33 -97.91 39.77
C LYS A 78 14.64 -98.40 40.40
N PRO A 79 14.92 -98.04 41.67
CA PRO A 79 16.08 -98.56 42.38
C PRO A 79 16.01 -100.09 42.48
N VAL A 80 17.07 -100.77 42.06
CA VAL A 80 17.15 -102.24 42.09
C VAL A 80 17.90 -102.69 43.34
N GLU A 81 19.13 -102.20 43.55
CA GLU A 81 19.94 -102.57 44.71
C GLU A 81 20.93 -101.46 45.09
N ALA A 82 21.22 -101.29 46.39
CA ALA A 82 22.27 -100.39 46.87
C ALA A 82 23.04 -101.04 48.02
N LYS A 83 24.32 -101.33 47.84
CA LYS A 83 25.09 -102.19 48.75
C LYS A 83 26.48 -101.62 49.03
N LEU A 84 26.81 -101.42 50.31
CA LEU A 84 28.19 -101.14 50.70
C LEU A 84 29.04 -102.40 50.64
N LEU A 85 30.23 -102.25 50.10
CA LEU A 85 31.25 -103.26 49.94
C LEU A 85 32.52 -102.80 50.66
N ASP A 86 33.48 -103.72 50.80
CA ASP A 86 34.84 -103.47 51.30
C ASP A 86 34.92 -102.64 52.60
N ASN A 87 34.33 -103.15 53.69
CA ASN A 87 34.29 -102.51 55.02
C ASN A 87 33.71 -101.08 55.05
N GLY A 88 32.94 -100.68 54.03
CA GLY A 88 32.25 -99.40 53.96
C GLY A 88 32.99 -98.31 53.19
N THR A 89 34.08 -98.64 52.49
CA THR A 89 34.80 -97.70 51.60
C THR A 89 34.29 -97.73 50.15
N THR A 90 33.51 -98.75 49.75
CA THR A 90 32.96 -98.89 48.40
C THR A 90 31.44 -99.06 48.43
N CYS A 91 30.71 -98.56 47.43
CA CYS A 91 29.26 -98.66 47.29
C CYS A 91 28.86 -99.06 45.87
N LEU A 92 28.07 -100.12 45.71
CA LEU A 92 27.40 -100.48 44.46
C LEU A 92 25.96 -99.97 44.49
N ILE A 93 25.54 -99.28 43.44
CA ILE A 93 24.15 -98.86 43.23
C ILE A 93 23.70 -99.35 41.85
N VAL A 94 22.61 -100.10 41.79
CA VAL A 94 21.96 -100.54 40.55
C VAL A 94 20.57 -99.92 40.50
N GLU A 95 20.27 -99.24 39.39
CA GLU A 95 18.99 -98.59 39.16
C GLU A 95 18.54 -98.77 37.71
N GLU A 96 17.25 -99.00 37.51
CA GLU A 96 16.61 -99.04 36.20
C GLU A 96 15.87 -97.74 35.92
N PHE A 97 15.90 -97.33 34.66
CA PHE A 97 15.34 -96.10 34.14
C PHE A 97 14.42 -96.44 32.98
N GLU A 98 13.22 -95.86 32.99
CA GLU A 98 12.27 -95.93 31.89
C GLU A 98 12.03 -94.52 31.40
N LEU A 99 12.58 -94.20 30.23
CA LEU A 99 12.50 -92.89 29.60
C LEU A 99 11.41 -92.92 28.54
N HIS A 100 10.39 -92.09 28.71
CA HIS A 100 9.31 -91.93 27.74
C HIS A 100 9.40 -90.55 27.09
N MET A 101 9.74 -90.50 25.81
CA MET A 101 9.77 -89.27 25.02
C MET A 101 8.37 -89.01 24.43
N HIS A 102 7.73 -87.91 24.81
CA HIS A 102 6.34 -87.61 24.43
C HIS A 102 6.22 -87.12 22.99
N THR A 103 7.26 -86.49 22.47
CA THR A 103 7.29 -85.90 21.13
C THR A 103 7.16 -86.92 20.00
N ASN A 104 7.63 -88.15 20.21
CA ASN A 104 7.59 -89.23 19.22
C ASN A 104 7.02 -90.54 19.79
N GLU A 105 6.39 -90.50 20.97
CA GLU A 105 5.90 -91.65 21.75
C GLU A 105 6.92 -92.80 21.89
N HIS A 106 8.22 -92.48 21.91
CA HIS A 106 9.26 -93.48 22.01
C HIS A 106 9.57 -93.83 23.47
N ARG A 107 9.72 -95.12 23.78
CA ARG A 107 10.05 -95.62 25.12
C ARG A 107 11.40 -96.34 25.11
N LEU A 108 12.29 -95.89 25.99
CA LEU A 108 13.62 -96.46 26.17
C LEU A 108 13.76 -97.01 27.59
N SER A 109 14.11 -98.29 27.71
CA SER A 109 14.43 -98.92 29.00
C SER A 109 15.94 -99.05 29.15
N LEU A 110 16.48 -98.55 30.27
CA LEU A 110 17.92 -98.49 30.54
C LEU A 110 18.20 -99.00 31.95
N ARG A 111 19.27 -99.78 32.13
CA ARG A 111 19.76 -100.22 33.44
C ARG A 111 21.16 -99.68 33.68
N LEU A 112 21.40 -99.09 34.85
CA LEU A 112 22.69 -98.55 35.26
C LEU A 112 23.20 -99.24 36.52
N SER A 113 24.41 -99.77 36.47
CA SER A 113 25.15 -100.28 37.62
C SER A 113 26.34 -99.36 37.90
N THR A 114 26.44 -98.79 39.09
CA THR A 114 27.43 -97.75 39.45
C THR A 114 28.19 -98.12 40.71
N ILE A 115 29.52 -97.98 40.66
CA ILE A 115 30.43 -98.16 41.80
C ILE A 115 30.92 -96.78 42.23
N LEU A 116 30.83 -96.52 43.54
CA LEU A 116 31.39 -95.36 44.22
C LEU A 116 32.42 -95.82 45.24
N GLU A 117 33.48 -95.04 45.42
CA GLU A 117 34.54 -95.29 46.38
C GLU A 117 34.78 -94.03 47.24
N HIS A 118 35.17 -94.24 48.50
CA HIS A 118 35.50 -93.19 49.45
C HIS A 118 37.01 -92.90 49.40
N ILE A 119 37.41 -91.90 48.64
CA ILE A 119 38.79 -91.54 48.32
C ILE A 119 39.04 -90.10 48.80
N ASP A 120 40.20 -89.83 49.43
CA ASP A 120 40.56 -88.50 49.95
C ASP A 120 39.47 -87.84 50.80
N ASN A 121 38.86 -88.65 51.67
CA ASN A 121 37.81 -88.24 52.61
C ASN A 121 36.50 -87.74 51.96
N LYS A 122 36.24 -88.14 50.71
CA LYS A 122 35.00 -87.87 49.97
C LYS A 122 34.53 -89.08 49.17
N TRP A 123 33.23 -89.20 48.95
CA TRP A 123 32.68 -90.20 48.03
C TRP A 123 32.77 -89.71 46.59
N VAL A 124 33.25 -90.56 45.69
CA VAL A 124 33.33 -90.29 44.25
C VAL A 124 32.92 -91.54 43.46
N VAL A 125 32.29 -91.35 42.31
CA VAL A 125 31.98 -92.40 41.35
C VAL A 125 33.26 -92.79 40.61
N THR A 126 33.60 -94.07 40.64
CA THR A 126 34.78 -94.63 39.95
C THR A 126 34.40 -95.45 38.72
N HIS A 127 33.19 -96.03 38.70
CA HIS A 127 32.71 -96.80 37.56
C HIS A 127 31.20 -96.76 37.37
N PHE A 128 30.72 -96.82 36.13
CA PHE A 128 29.36 -97.28 35.85
C PHE A 128 29.29 -98.11 34.56
N HIS A 129 28.24 -98.91 34.45
CA HIS A 129 27.86 -99.65 33.24
C HIS A 129 26.36 -99.48 32.95
N GLY A 130 26.04 -98.92 31.79
CA GLY A 130 24.68 -98.75 31.27
C GLY A 130 24.34 -99.83 30.23
N SER A 131 23.11 -100.32 30.19
CA SER A 131 22.63 -101.29 29.18
C SER A 131 21.16 -101.09 28.82
N THR A 132 20.75 -101.49 27.61
CA THR A 132 19.34 -101.55 27.16
C THR A 132 18.98 -102.98 26.73
N PRO A 133 17.73 -103.43 26.94
CA PRO A 133 17.28 -104.75 26.45
C PRO A 133 16.98 -104.70 24.93
N ASP A 134 17.28 -105.78 24.20
CA ASP A 134 16.97 -105.91 22.76
C ASP A 134 15.46 -106.21 22.56
N THR A 135 14.74 -105.29 21.91
CA THR A 135 13.28 -105.37 21.74
C THR A 135 12.82 -106.28 20.60
N ASP A 136 13.73 -106.68 19.71
CA ASP A 136 13.40 -107.55 18.57
C ASP A 136 13.48 -109.06 18.96
N ILE A 137 13.92 -109.37 20.18
CA ILE A 137 13.96 -110.73 20.76
C ILE A 137 12.68 -111.01 21.56
N ALA A 138 11.93 -112.05 21.18
CA ALA A 138 10.73 -112.49 21.92
C ALA A 138 11.09 -113.12 23.29
N GLU A 139 10.17 -113.13 24.26
CA GLU A 139 10.40 -113.62 25.65
C GLU A 139 11.02 -115.03 25.76
N GLU A 140 10.92 -115.85 24.71
CA GLU A 140 11.45 -117.22 24.66
C GLU A 140 12.63 -117.42 23.68
N GLU A 141 13.15 -116.35 23.07
CA GLU A 141 14.24 -116.42 22.10
C GLU A 141 15.53 -115.79 22.62
N ALA A 142 16.68 -116.23 22.09
CA ALA A 142 18.00 -115.66 22.39
C ALA A 142 18.58 -114.82 21.23
N PHE A 143 18.03 -114.95 20.01
CA PHE A 143 18.44 -114.21 18.79
C PHE A 143 17.21 -113.97 17.87
N PRO A 144 17.06 -112.80 17.20
CA PRO A 144 15.79 -112.38 16.59
C PRO A 144 15.64 -112.77 15.10
N GLU A 145 15.28 -114.03 14.80
CA GLU A 145 15.16 -114.50 13.41
C GLU A 145 13.76 -114.24 12.80
N GLU A 146 12.68 -114.55 13.52
CA GLU A 146 11.31 -114.47 12.99
C GLU A 146 10.76 -113.02 12.96
N GLY A 147 11.18 -112.17 13.92
CA GLY A 147 10.78 -110.77 14.00
C GLY A 147 11.25 -109.92 12.81
N LEU A 148 12.43 -110.22 12.25
CA LEU A 148 12.99 -109.50 11.11
C LEU A 148 12.28 -109.83 9.79
N ARG A 149 11.82 -111.08 9.58
CA ARG A 149 11.13 -111.47 8.33
C ARG A 149 9.81 -110.73 8.16
N ARG A 150 9.00 -110.65 9.22
CA ARG A 150 7.69 -109.97 9.19
C ARG A 150 7.79 -108.48 8.84
N LYS A 151 8.85 -107.82 9.33
CA LYS A 151 9.11 -106.38 9.10
C LYS A 151 9.42 -106.08 7.63
N ASN A 152 10.09 -106.99 6.92
CA ASN A 152 10.40 -106.83 5.50
C ASN A 152 9.17 -106.92 4.60
N GLU A 153 8.27 -107.89 4.84
CA GLU A 153 7.03 -108.03 4.06
C GLU A 153 6.11 -106.81 4.22
N GLU A 154 6.04 -106.22 5.42
CA GLU A 154 5.30 -104.97 5.67
C GLU A 154 5.91 -103.76 4.94
N LEU A 155 7.23 -103.71 4.76
CA LEU A 155 7.91 -102.61 4.09
C LEU A 155 7.69 -102.64 2.57
N GLU A 156 7.72 -103.81 1.94
CA GLU A 156 7.48 -103.93 0.49
C GLU A 156 6.05 -103.50 0.11
N ALA A 157 5.04 -103.89 0.91
CA ALA A 157 3.67 -103.46 0.70
C ALA A 157 3.52 -101.92 0.79
N LYS A 158 4.18 -101.29 1.77
CA LYS A 158 4.19 -99.82 1.94
C LYS A 158 4.87 -99.09 0.78
N ILE A 159 5.95 -99.64 0.21
CA ILE A 159 6.64 -99.03 -0.94
C ILE A 159 5.74 -99.04 -2.18
N LYS A 160 5.03 -100.14 -2.43
CA LYS A 160 4.12 -100.24 -3.58
C LYS A 160 2.96 -99.24 -3.47
N GLU A 161 2.36 -99.11 -2.29
CA GLU A 161 1.31 -98.13 -2.02
C GLU A 161 1.82 -96.69 -2.20
N ARG A 162 3.00 -96.36 -1.65
CA ARG A 162 3.64 -95.05 -1.81
C ARG A 162 3.96 -94.70 -3.26
N THR A 163 4.38 -95.69 -4.06
CA THR A 163 4.73 -95.46 -5.47
C THR A 163 3.48 -95.10 -6.29
N ARG A 164 2.36 -95.81 -6.07
CA ARG A 164 1.09 -95.48 -6.74
C ARG A 164 0.56 -94.11 -6.36
N GLU A 165 0.67 -93.74 -5.09
CA GLU A 165 0.25 -92.41 -4.61
C GLU A 165 1.09 -91.28 -5.25
N LEU A 166 2.39 -91.50 -5.47
CA LEU A 166 3.26 -90.52 -6.16
C LEU A 166 2.88 -90.32 -7.64
N GLU A 167 2.44 -91.38 -8.34
CA GLU A 167 1.96 -91.27 -9.73
C GLU A 167 0.71 -90.40 -9.82
N ILE A 168 -0.25 -90.58 -8.90
CA ILE A 168 -1.49 -89.79 -8.84
C ILE A 168 -1.16 -88.32 -8.54
N GLU A 169 -0.27 -88.05 -7.59
CA GLU A 169 0.10 -86.67 -7.27
C GLU A 169 0.87 -85.98 -8.41
N ALA A 170 1.75 -86.71 -9.12
CA ALA A 170 2.43 -86.17 -10.30
C ALA A 170 1.45 -85.80 -11.41
N ALA A 171 0.38 -86.59 -11.61
CA ALA A 171 -0.68 -86.31 -12.56
C ALA A 171 -1.48 -85.04 -12.16
N LEU A 172 -1.84 -84.91 -10.88
CA LEU A 172 -2.50 -83.70 -10.35
C LEU A 172 -1.62 -82.46 -10.51
N GLU A 173 -0.30 -82.58 -10.29
CA GLU A 173 0.63 -81.46 -10.38
C GLU A 173 0.80 -80.93 -11.81
N ARG A 174 0.74 -81.81 -12.83
CA ARG A 174 0.75 -81.35 -14.24
C ARG A 174 -0.48 -80.51 -14.58
N VAL A 175 -1.65 -80.85 -14.03
CA VAL A 175 -2.87 -80.06 -14.22
C VAL A 175 -2.78 -78.73 -13.47
N ARG A 176 -2.22 -78.72 -12.25
CA ARG A 176 -1.94 -77.47 -11.51
C ARG A 176 -0.96 -76.57 -12.27
N ALA A 177 0.09 -77.13 -12.86
CA ALA A 177 1.06 -76.39 -13.66
C ALA A 177 0.40 -75.71 -14.87
N SER A 178 -0.50 -76.40 -15.58
CA SER A 178 -1.28 -75.81 -16.67
C SER A 178 -2.19 -74.67 -16.18
N THR A 179 -2.80 -74.84 -15.00
CA THR A 179 -3.62 -73.80 -14.34
C THR A 179 -2.81 -72.55 -14.01
N MET A 180 -1.61 -72.72 -13.47
CA MET A 180 -0.72 -71.59 -13.13
C MET A 180 -0.23 -70.84 -14.37
N ALA A 181 -0.16 -71.51 -15.53
CA ALA A 181 0.29 -70.92 -16.80
C ALA A 181 -0.79 -70.06 -17.50
N MET A 182 -2.04 -70.05 -17.01
CA MET A 182 -3.11 -69.23 -17.59
C MET A 182 -2.81 -67.73 -17.44
N ASN A 183 -2.73 -67.02 -18.57
CA ASN A 183 -2.50 -65.57 -18.66
C ASN A 183 -3.73 -64.80 -19.16
N SER A 184 -4.70 -65.50 -19.77
CA SER A 184 -5.98 -64.94 -20.19
C SER A 184 -7.11 -65.93 -19.91
N SER A 185 -8.34 -65.42 -19.90
CA SER A 185 -9.53 -66.27 -19.79
C SER A 185 -9.63 -67.32 -20.92
N LYS A 186 -8.94 -67.13 -22.05
CA LYS A 186 -8.90 -68.08 -23.18
C LYS A 186 -8.08 -69.34 -22.91
N ASP A 187 -7.23 -69.36 -21.88
CA ASP A 187 -6.31 -70.48 -21.62
C ASP A 187 -6.97 -71.67 -20.91
N LEU A 188 -8.23 -71.55 -20.47
CA LEU A 188 -8.95 -72.62 -19.75
C LEU A 188 -9.05 -73.92 -20.56
N SER A 189 -9.14 -73.84 -21.90
CA SER A 189 -9.18 -75.02 -22.78
C SER A 189 -7.92 -75.87 -22.71
N ASN A 190 -6.76 -75.26 -22.42
CA ASN A 190 -5.49 -75.97 -22.28
C ASN A 190 -5.47 -76.79 -20.98
N VAL A 191 -6.04 -76.24 -19.90
CA VAL A 191 -6.17 -76.93 -18.61
C VAL A 191 -7.13 -78.13 -18.72
N ALA A 192 -8.26 -77.93 -19.40
CA ALA A 192 -9.24 -78.99 -19.63
C ALA A 192 -8.63 -80.16 -20.43
N SER A 193 -7.88 -79.86 -21.50
CA SER A 193 -7.16 -80.87 -22.28
C SER A 193 -6.10 -81.61 -21.45
N ALA A 194 -5.31 -80.91 -20.64
CA ALA A 194 -4.31 -81.54 -19.77
C ALA A 194 -4.94 -82.47 -18.73
N LEU A 195 -6.06 -82.07 -18.13
CA LEU A 195 -6.77 -82.86 -17.14
C LEU A 195 -7.29 -84.18 -17.74
N PHE A 196 -7.84 -84.12 -18.96
CA PHE A 196 -8.29 -85.31 -19.69
C PHE A 196 -7.17 -86.32 -19.93
N GLU A 197 -6.03 -85.86 -20.46
CA GLU A 197 -4.89 -86.75 -20.72
C GLU A 197 -4.38 -87.43 -19.45
N GLN A 198 -4.28 -86.69 -18.34
CA GLN A 198 -3.79 -87.24 -17.08
C GLN A 198 -4.73 -88.31 -16.52
N MET A 199 -6.05 -88.14 -16.61
CA MET A 199 -7.02 -89.16 -16.17
C MET A 199 -6.93 -90.44 -17.01
N ARG A 200 -6.74 -90.33 -18.32
CA ARG A 200 -6.56 -91.50 -19.20
C ARG A 200 -5.32 -92.30 -18.84
N LEU A 201 -4.19 -91.63 -18.57
CA LEU A 201 -2.92 -92.27 -18.22
C LEU A 201 -2.95 -93.05 -16.90
N LEU A 202 -3.86 -92.71 -15.97
CA LEU A 202 -3.97 -93.38 -14.68
C LEU A 202 -4.74 -94.71 -14.71
N GLY A 203 -5.22 -95.17 -15.88
CA GLY A 203 -5.61 -96.57 -16.10
C GLY A 203 -7.10 -96.86 -16.33
N GLY A 204 -7.88 -95.88 -16.80
CA GLY A 204 -9.28 -96.08 -17.19
C GLY A 204 -9.48 -96.42 -18.67
N ASP A 205 -10.40 -97.34 -18.96
CA ASP A 205 -10.99 -97.51 -20.30
C ASP A 205 -12.10 -96.45 -20.44
N LEU A 206 -11.70 -95.20 -20.70
CA LEU A 206 -12.57 -94.03 -20.69
C LEU A 206 -13.19 -93.83 -22.09
N PHE A 207 -14.51 -93.73 -22.13
CA PHE A 207 -15.27 -93.40 -23.33
C PHE A 207 -15.27 -91.89 -23.59
N ALA A 208 -15.61 -91.12 -22.55
CA ALA A 208 -15.72 -89.68 -22.63
C ALA A 208 -15.28 -89.01 -21.32
N PHE A 209 -14.84 -87.75 -21.46
CA PHE A 209 -14.60 -86.86 -20.34
C PHE A 209 -15.30 -85.54 -20.57
N GLY A 210 -15.99 -85.03 -19.56
CA GLY A 210 -16.77 -83.81 -19.64
C GLY A 210 -16.52 -82.85 -18.49
N ILE A 211 -16.62 -81.55 -18.76
CA ILE A 211 -16.84 -80.53 -17.74
C ILE A 211 -18.28 -80.08 -17.88
N VAL A 212 -19.07 -80.24 -16.82
CA VAL A 212 -20.48 -79.87 -16.82
C VAL A 212 -20.68 -78.70 -15.85
N LEU A 213 -20.98 -77.51 -16.38
CA LEU A 213 -21.27 -76.30 -15.62
C LEU A 213 -22.78 -76.19 -15.36
N CYS A 214 -23.15 -76.19 -14.09
CA CYS A 214 -24.53 -76.36 -13.66
C CYS A 214 -25.22 -75.04 -13.24
N ASP A 215 -24.45 -73.97 -13.02
CA ASP A 215 -24.93 -72.69 -12.48
C ASP A 215 -24.91 -71.53 -13.49
N LYS A 216 -24.41 -71.76 -14.71
CA LYS A 216 -24.27 -70.75 -15.76
C LYS A 216 -25.60 -70.38 -16.44
N HIS A 217 -26.50 -71.34 -16.61
CA HIS A 217 -27.78 -71.17 -17.30
C HIS A 217 -28.95 -71.66 -16.45
N LYS A 218 -30.09 -70.98 -16.50
CA LYS A 218 -31.29 -71.41 -15.74
C LYS A 218 -31.91 -72.66 -16.39
N ASN A 219 -32.07 -73.73 -15.62
CA ASN A 219 -32.66 -75.03 -16.02
C ASN A 219 -31.92 -75.76 -17.16
N LYS A 220 -30.67 -75.39 -17.44
CA LYS A 220 -29.82 -76.04 -18.44
C LYS A 220 -28.40 -76.11 -17.88
N VAL A 221 -27.68 -77.16 -18.24
CA VAL A 221 -26.25 -77.28 -17.98
C VAL A 221 -25.48 -76.97 -19.27
N GLU A 222 -24.31 -76.35 -19.14
CA GLU A 222 -23.35 -76.22 -20.25
C GLU A 222 -22.32 -77.33 -20.14
N GLN A 223 -22.16 -78.11 -21.19
CA GLN A 223 -21.27 -79.26 -21.24
C GLN A 223 -20.13 -79.02 -22.22
N TRP A 224 -18.93 -79.39 -21.78
CA TRP A 224 -17.71 -79.40 -22.59
C TRP A 224 -17.19 -80.83 -22.58
N HIS A 225 -17.37 -81.57 -23.67
CA HIS A 225 -17.01 -82.99 -23.72
C HIS A 225 -15.80 -83.24 -24.61
N SER A 226 -15.02 -84.27 -24.29
CA SER A 226 -14.01 -84.88 -25.13
C SER A 226 -14.43 -86.32 -25.39
N LEU A 227 -14.55 -86.70 -26.66
CA LEU A 227 -14.93 -88.05 -27.09
C LEU A 227 -13.69 -88.76 -27.66
N GLY A 228 -13.17 -89.76 -26.94
CA GLY A 228 -11.98 -90.51 -27.37
C GLY A 228 -10.77 -89.65 -27.72
N ASP A 229 -10.16 -89.91 -28.89
CA ASP A 229 -8.96 -89.21 -29.40
C ASP A 229 -9.28 -87.91 -30.18
N GLY A 230 -10.55 -87.46 -30.21
CA GLY A 230 -11.05 -86.37 -31.06
C GLY A 230 -10.90 -84.94 -30.53
N GLY A 231 -10.33 -84.75 -29.34
CA GLY A 231 -10.22 -83.44 -28.70
C GLY A 231 -11.54 -82.92 -28.08
N MET A 232 -11.50 -81.72 -27.50
CA MET A 232 -12.65 -81.13 -26.80
C MET A 232 -13.65 -80.49 -27.78
N LEU A 233 -14.93 -80.85 -27.64
CA LEU A 233 -16.04 -80.31 -28.40
C LEU A 233 -16.31 -78.85 -28.06
N SER A 234 -16.86 -78.10 -29.02
CA SER A 234 -17.47 -76.80 -28.74
C SER A 234 -18.54 -76.95 -27.65
N PRO A 235 -18.62 -76.01 -26.69
CA PRO A 235 -19.57 -76.12 -25.59
C PRO A 235 -21.00 -76.13 -26.10
N PHE A 236 -21.82 -77.00 -25.53
CA PHE A 236 -23.23 -77.12 -25.86
C PHE A 236 -24.08 -77.14 -24.59
N THR A 237 -25.32 -76.67 -24.70
CA THR A 237 -26.24 -76.63 -23.56
C THR A 237 -27.23 -77.78 -23.60
N VAL A 238 -27.48 -78.41 -22.45
CA VAL A 238 -28.43 -79.54 -22.30
C VAL A 238 -29.45 -79.22 -21.20
N PRO A 239 -30.76 -79.46 -21.40
CA PRO A 239 -31.76 -79.34 -20.34
C PRO A 239 -31.45 -80.27 -19.16
N VAL A 240 -31.63 -79.78 -17.93
CA VAL A 240 -31.40 -80.59 -16.72
C VAL A 240 -32.33 -81.82 -16.66
N ASP A 241 -33.56 -81.67 -17.18
CA ASP A 241 -34.63 -82.67 -17.18
C ASP A 241 -34.71 -83.48 -18.48
N LEU A 242 -33.65 -83.47 -19.31
CA LEU A 242 -33.63 -84.19 -20.59
C LEU A 242 -33.99 -85.68 -20.42
N ASP A 243 -33.40 -86.31 -19.42
CA ASP A 243 -33.67 -87.68 -19.01
C ASP A 243 -33.31 -87.93 -17.54
N TYR A 244 -33.53 -89.14 -17.05
CA TYR A 244 -33.27 -89.46 -15.65
C TYR A 244 -31.79 -89.38 -15.29
N ILE A 245 -30.90 -89.54 -16.26
CA ILE A 245 -29.45 -89.50 -16.08
C ILE A 245 -29.00 -88.06 -15.83
N HIS A 246 -29.36 -87.12 -16.70
CA HIS A 246 -29.04 -85.69 -16.52
C HIS A 246 -29.67 -85.12 -15.26
N GLN A 247 -30.92 -85.51 -14.96
CA GLN A 247 -31.62 -85.08 -13.75
C GLN A 247 -30.89 -85.61 -12.50
N TYR A 248 -30.54 -86.90 -12.47
CA TYR A 248 -29.78 -87.48 -11.37
C TYR A 248 -28.43 -86.79 -11.17
N ARG A 249 -27.63 -86.63 -12.23
CA ARG A 249 -26.29 -86.01 -12.12
C ARG A 249 -26.38 -84.57 -11.57
N TYR A 250 -27.36 -83.78 -12.03
CA TYR A 250 -27.60 -82.43 -11.51
C TYR A 250 -28.05 -82.43 -10.04
N ASP A 251 -28.97 -83.33 -9.66
CA ASP A 251 -29.46 -83.43 -8.29
C ASP A 251 -28.36 -83.86 -7.31
N GLN A 252 -27.48 -84.79 -7.71
CA GLN A 252 -26.31 -85.18 -6.91
C GLN A 252 -25.34 -84.02 -6.70
N TRP A 253 -25.01 -83.28 -7.76
CA TRP A 253 -24.19 -82.07 -7.66
C TRP A 253 -24.84 -81.03 -6.72
N LYS A 254 -26.13 -80.77 -6.89
CA LYS A 254 -26.90 -79.81 -6.08
C LYS A 254 -27.01 -80.24 -4.61
N ALA A 255 -27.02 -81.54 -4.34
CA ALA A 255 -26.97 -82.09 -2.97
C ALA A 255 -25.58 -81.98 -2.33
N GLY A 256 -24.54 -81.62 -3.09
CA GLY A 256 -23.17 -81.46 -2.61
C GLY A 256 -22.38 -82.77 -2.55
N GLU A 257 -22.84 -83.82 -3.24
CA GLU A 257 -22.15 -85.10 -3.28
C GLU A 257 -20.81 -84.97 -4.03
N LYS A 258 -19.71 -85.35 -3.38
CA LYS A 258 -18.35 -85.16 -3.90
C LYS A 258 -18.02 -86.10 -5.05
N LEU A 259 -18.52 -87.32 -4.98
CA LEU A 259 -18.40 -88.35 -6.00
C LEU A 259 -19.73 -89.09 -6.06
N PHE A 260 -20.31 -89.14 -7.24
CA PHE A 260 -21.49 -89.96 -7.52
C PHE A 260 -21.24 -90.78 -8.77
N SER A 261 -21.95 -91.89 -8.91
CA SER A 261 -21.95 -92.65 -10.15
C SER A 261 -23.35 -93.10 -10.53
N ILE A 262 -23.54 -93.32 -11.82
CA ILE A 262 -24.76 -93.91 -12.38
C ILE A 262 -24.37 -94.85 -13.50
N GLU A 263 -24.84 -96.09 -13.41
CA GLU A 263 -24.72 -97.07 -14.48
C GLU A 263 -25.80 -96.79 -15.53
N ILE A 264 -25.39 -96.69 -16.80
CA ILE A 264 -26.30 -96.60 -17.92
C ILE A 264 -26.43 -98.00 -18.53
N PRO A 265 -27.58 -98.67 -18.34
CA PRO A 265 -27.73 -100.06 -18.76
C PRO A 265 -27.85 -100.18 -20.28
N GLU A 266 -27.50 -101.36 -20.80
CA GLU A 266 -27.46 -101.66 -22.24
C GLU A 266 -28.82 -101.46 -22.93
N ASP A 267 -29.93 -101.60 -22.20
CA ASP A 267 -31.28 -101.41 -22.70
C ASP A 267 -31.73 -99.94 -22.77
N TYR A 268 -30.97 -99.00 -22.18
CA TYR A 268 -31.30 -97.57 -22.16
C TYR A 268 -30.27 -96.67 -22.85
N ILE A 269 -29.00 -97.08 -22.95
CA ILE A 269 -27.91 -96.23 -23.44
C ILE A 269 -28.16 -95.67 -24.86
N THR A 270 -28.74 -96.46 -25.76
CA THR A 270 -29.07 -95.99 -27.12
C THR A 270 -30.08 -94.84 -27.08
N GLN A 271 -31.11 -94.94 -26.22
CA GLN A 271 -32.11 -93.89 -26.06
C GLN A 271 -31.51 -92.61 -25.47
N HIS A 272 -30.57 -92.71 -24.51
CA HIS A 272 -29.87 -91.57 -23.92
C HIS A 272 -29.13 -90.73 -24.98
N PHE A 273 -28.35 -91.39 -25.84
CA PHE A 273 -27.59 -90.70 -26.90
C PHE A 273 -28.49 -90.14 -28.00
N GLU A 274 -29.58 -90.84 -28.37
CA GLU A 274 -30.57 -90.33 -29.33
C GLU A 274 -31.21 -89.01 -28.84
N LEU A 275 -31.66 -88.95 -27.59
CA LEU A 275 -32.24 -87.73 -26.99
C LEU A 275 -31.24 -86.56 -26.98
N MET A 276 -29.96 -86.84 -26.74
CA MET A 276 -28.90 -85.83 -26.77
C MET A 276 -28.65 -85.30 -28.20
N PHE A 277 -28.58 -86.18 -29.19
CA PHE A 277 -28.30 -85.79 -30.58
C PHE A 277 -29.45 -85.04 -31.26
N GLU A 278 -30.68 -85.13 -30.75
CA GLU A 278 -31.82 -84.31 -31.22
C GLU A 278 -31.74 -82.82 -30.80
N LEU A 279 -30.90 -82.47 -29.82
CA LEU A 279 -30.78 -81.08 -29.34
C LEU A 279 -30.03 -80.18 -30.34
N PRO A 280 -30.53 -78.97 -30.69
CA PRO A 280 -29.87 -78.08 -31.65
C PRO A 280 -28.44 -77.69 -31.27
N SER A 281 -28.17 -77.49 -29.99
CA SER A 281 -26.85 -77.17 -29.44
C SER A 281 -25.86 -78.33 -29.58
N VAL A 282 -26.33 -79.56 -29.36
CA VAL A 282 -25.51 -80.79 -29.49
C VAL A 282 -25.26 -81.08 -30.96
N LYS A 283 -26.29 -80.96 -31.81
CA LYS A 283 -26.16 -81.15 -33.26
C LYS A 283 -25.12 -80.21 -33.88
N ALA A 284 -25.14 -78.92 -33.51
CA ALA A 284 -24.15 -77.96 -33.98
C ALA A 284 -22.71 -78.33 -33.54
N ALA A 285 -22.55 -78.93 -32.36
CA ALA A 285 -21.26 -79.44 -31.90
C ALA A 285 -20.84 -80.72 -32.66
N MET A 286 -21.77 -81.64 -32.93
CA MET A 286 -21.50 -82.88 -33.68
C MET A 286 -21.20 -82.61 -35.16
N ASP A 287 -21.87 -81.65 -35.80
CA ASP A 287 -21.58 -81.22 -37.18
C ASP A 287 -20.11 -80.77 -37.33
N GLN A 288 -19.52 -80.17 -36.29
CA GLN A 288 -18.10 -79.79 -36.28
C GLN A 288 -17.17 -81.00 -36.16
N VAL A 289 -17.57 -82.04 -35.43
CA VAL A 289 -16.81 -83.29 -35.28
C VAL A 289 -16.82 -84.08 -36.59
N GLU A 290 -17.98 -84.20 -37.23
CA GLU A 290 -18.12 -84.84 -38.54
C GLU A 290 -17.29 -84.10 -39.60
N ALA A 291 -17.31 -82.76 -39.60
CA ALA A 291 -16.46 -81.96 -40.49
C ALA A 291 -14.96 -82.16 -40.22
N GLY A 292 -14.58 -82.58 -39.00
CA GLY A 292 -13.22 -82.93 -38.58
C GLY A 292 -12.80 -84.38 -38.91
N GLY A 293 -13.71 -85.23 -39.40
CA GLY A 293 -13.41 -86.59 -39.85
C GLY A 293 -13.36 -87.68 -38.76
N ALA A 294 -13.89 -87.42 -37.56
CA ALA A 294 -13.96 -88.41 -36.46
C ALA A 294 -15.35 -89.08 -36.40
N GLU A 295 -15.39 -90.41 -36.24
CA GLU A 295 -16.64 -91.19 -36.15
C GLU A 295 -16.93 -91.56 -34.69
N VAL A 296 -18.08 -91.11 -34.16
CA VAL A 296 -18.49 -91.35 -32.76
C VAL A 296 -19.29 -92.65 -32.68
N THR A 297 -18.74 -93.68 -32.01
CA THR A 297 -19.45 -94.96 -31.80
C THR A 297 -20.13 -94.97 -30.43
N ILE A 298 -21.45 -95.16 -30.39
CA ILE A 298 -22.21 -95.27 -29.14
C ILE A 298 -21.80 -96.57 -28.41
N PRO A 299 -21.40 -96.52 -27.13
CA PRO A 299 -21.04 -97.70 -26.38
C PRO A 299 -22.28 -98.53 -26.04
N LYS A 300 -22.09 -99.83 -25.84
CA LYS A 300 -23.17 -100.74 -25.44
C LYS A 300 -23.52 -100.63 -23.95
N TRP A 301 -22.61 -100.10 -23.16
CA TRP A 301 -22.75 -99.96 -21.71
C TRP A 301 -21.71 -98.95 -21.24
N GLU A 302 -22.08 -98.10 -20.29
CA GLU A 302 -21.13 -97.23 -19.61
C GLU A 302 -21.56 -96.96 -18.16
N ILE A 303 -20.58 -96.62 -17.32
CA ILE A 303 -20.81 -96.02 -16.02
C ILE A 303 -20.26 -94.60 -16.04
N ASP A 304 -21.06 -93.66 -15.59
CA ASP A 304 -20.61 -92.29 -15.41
C ASP A 304 -20.24 -92.05 -13.97
N TYR A 305 -19.08 -91.45 -13.78
CA TYR A 305 -18.66 -90.86 -12.52
C TYR A 305 -18.76 -89.34 -12.63
N GLY A 306 -19.44 -88.74 -11.66
CA GLY A 306 -19.47 -87.30 -11.48
C GLY A 306 -18.65 -86.89 -10.26
N ALA A 307 -17.59 -86.12 -10.48
CA ALA A 307 -16.80 -85.52 -9.41
C ALA A 307 -17.12 -84.03 -9.29
N SER A 308 -17.82 -83.65 -8.22
CA SER A 308 -18.37 -82.31 -8.05
C SER A 308 -17.31 -81.27 -7.66
N PHE A 309 -17.51 -80.05 -8.16
CA PHE A 309 -16.89 -78.80 -7.73
C PHE A 309 -17.96 -77.69 -7.60
N SER A 310 -17.61 -76.52 -7.07
CA SER A 310 -18.57 -75.44 -6.75
C SER A 310 -19.52 -75.02 -7.88
N HIS A 311 -19.08 -75.05 -9.15
CA HIS A 311 -19.85 -74.57 -10.30
C HIS A 311 -20.41 -75.71 -11.17
N GLY A 312 -20.11 -76.97 -10.84
CA GLY A 312 -20.46 -78.09 -11.71
C GLY A 312 -19.79 -79.41 -11.30
N TYR A 313 -19.66 -80.34 -12.24
CA TYR A 313 -18.93 -81.59 -12.00
C TYR A 313 -18.10 -82.00 -13.21
N LEU A 314 -17.02 -82.74 -12.95
CA LEU A 314 -16.30 -83.47 -13.99
C LEU A 314 -17.05 -84.77 -14.26
N LEU A 315 -17.43 -84.98 -15.51
CA LEU A 315 -18.06 -86.21 -15.98
C LEU A 315 -16.99 -87.14 -16.53
N VAL A 316 -16.91 -88.37 -16.02
CA VAL A 316 -16.00 -89.41 -16.49
C VAL A 316 -16.83 -90.62 -16.89
N SER A 317 -16.98 -90.85 -18.18
CA SER A 317 -17.75 -91.99 -18.72
C SER A 317 -16.79 -93.14 -18.99
N SER A 318 -16.99 -94.29 -18.35
CA SER A 318 -16.10 -95.45 -18.47
C SER A 318 -16.82 -96.70 -18.93
N LEU A 319 -16.15 -97.48 -19.78
CA LEU A 319 -16.68 -98.74 -20.34
C LEU A 319 -16.45 -99.93 -19.40
N LYS A 320 -15.79 -99.73 -18.26
CA LYS A 320 -15.59 -100.72 -17.19
C LYS A 320 -15.59 -100.01 -15.82
N PRO A 321 -15.98 -100.70 -14.72
CA PRO A 321 -15.88 -100.11 -13.39
C PRO A 321 -14.45 -99.65 -13.06
N PHE A 322 -14.30 -98.38 -12.67
CA PHE A 322 -13.02 -97.80 -12.31
C PHE A 322 -12.67 -98.18 -10.86
N LYS A 323 -11.56 -98.91 -10.67
CA LYS A 323 -11.19 -99.48 -9.34
C LYS A 323 -10.71 -98.45 -8.32
N GLU A 324 -10.22 -97.30 -8.77
CA GLU A 324 -9.66 -96.23 -7.94
C GLU A 324 -10.45 -94.92 -8.13
N ASP A 325 -11.79 -94.98 -8.18
CA ASP A 325 -12.66 -93.83 -8.48
C ASP A 325 -12.55 -92.70 -7.45
N GLN A 326 -12.05 -93.00 -6.25
CA GLN A 326 -11.70 -92.02 -5.21
C GLN A 326 -10.69 -90.94 -5.67
N ILE A 327 -10.02 -91.10 -6.82
CA ILE A 327 -9.12 -90.07 -7.37
C ILE A 327 -9.87 -88.91 -8.03
N PHE A 328 -11.08 -89.13 -8.57
CA PHE A 328 -11.77 -88.11 -9.36
C PHE A 328 -12.10 -86.83 -8.58
N PRO A 329 -12.53 -86.88 -7.30
CA PRO A 329 -12.71 -85.66 -6.50
C PRO A 329 -11.44 -84.83 -6.32
N ARG A 330 -10.25 -85.44 -6.35
CA ARG A 330 -8.97 -84.71 -6.27
C ARG A 330 -8.73 -83.88 -7.53
N PHE A 331 -9.06 -84.43 -8.71
CA PHE A 331 -8.99 -83.71 -9.98
C PHE A 331 -10.07 -82.63 -10.09
N ALA A 332 -11.30 -82.89 -9.63
CA ALA A 332 -12.36 -81.88 -9.58
C ALA A 332 -11.93 -80.67 -8.74
N LYS A 333 -11.25 -80.89 -7.60
CA LYS A 333 -10.68 -79.82 -6.78
C LYS A 333 -9.58 -79.03 -7.49
N VAL A 334 -8.74 -79.66 -8.29
CA VAL A 334 -7.72 -78.95 -9.08
C VAL A 334 -8.37 -78.13 -10.20
N PHE A 335 -9.37 -78.70 -10.88
CA PHE A 335 -10.14 -77.97 -11.89
C PHE A 335 -10.90 -76.77 -11.31
N GLU A 336 -11.47 -76.92 -10.11
CA GLU A 336 -12.13 -75.82 -9.39
C GLU A 336 -11.22 -74.60 -9.22
N GLN A 337 -9.94 -74.83 -8.90
CA GLN A 337 -8.94 -73.75 -8.79
C GLN A 337 -8.71 -73.08 -10.16
N ALA A 338 -8.66 -73.86 -11.24
CA ALA A 338 -8.50 -73.33 -12.59
C ALA A 338 -9.70 -72.52 -13.06
N TYR A 339 -10.91 -72.99 -12.78
CA TYR A 339 -12.14 -72.30 -13.13
C TYR A 339 -12.32 -71.02 -12.31
N THR A 340 -11.93 -71.02 -11.04
CA THR A 340 -11.89 -69.79 -10.21
C THR A 340 -10.94 -68.76 -10.82
N ARG A 341 -9.71 -69.17 -11.20
CA ARG A 341 -8.75 -68.30 -11.88
C ARG A 341 -9.28 -67.75 -13.20
N PHE A 342 -10.00 -68.56 -13.97
CA PHE A 342 -10.67 -68.11 -15.20
C PHE A 342 -11.67 -66.98 -14.93
N LEU A 343 -12.54 -67.12 -13.93
CA LEU A 343 -13.50 -66.09 -13.56
C LEU A 343 -12.81 -64.81 -13.05
N ASP A 344 -11.74 -64.96 -12.26
CA ASP A 344 -10.92 -63.85 -11.80
C ASP A 344 -10.26 -63.10 -12.97
N LEU A 345 -9.75 -63.82 -13.97
CA LEU A 345 -9.16 -63.23 -15.17
C LEU A 345 -10.20 -62.50 -16.03
N GLN A 346 -11.40 -63.05 -16.24
CA GLN A 346 -12.48 -62.35 -16.94
C GLN A 346 -12.88 -61.05 -16.24
N LYS A 347 -12.96 -61.08 -14.91
CA LYS A 347 -13.25 -59.89 -14.11
C LYS A 347 -12.12 -58.86 -14.21
N ALA A 348 -10.86 -59.29 -14.16
CA ALA A 348 -9.70 -58.42 -14.30
C ALA A 348 -9.62 -57.78 -15.70
N GLU A 349 -9.89 -58.55 -16.76
CA GLU A 349 -9.95 -58.07 -18.15
C GLU A 349 -11.04 -57.00 -18.33
N ALA A 350 -12.24 -57.24 -17.79
CA ALA A 350 -13.34 -56.27 -17.83
C ALA A 350 -13.02 -54.99 -17.01
N GLN A 351 -12.43 -55.14 -15.82
CA GLN A 351 -11.99 -54.02 -14.99
C GLN A 351 -10.88 -53.21 -15.66
N ALA A 352 -9.93 -53.86 -16.33
CA ALA A 352 -8.88 -53.17 -17.08
C ALA A 352 -9.46 -52.35 -18.24
N ARG A 353 -10.46 -52.89 -18.95
CA ARG A 353 -11.17 -52.17 -20.01
C ARG A 353 -11.92 -50.95 -19.48
N GLU A 354 -12.65 -51.09 -18.38
CA GLU A 354 -13.36 -49.97 -17.76
C GLU A 354 -12.38 -48.89 -17.25
N ALA A 355 -11.26 -49.31 -16.63
CA ALA A 355 -10.22 -48.39 -16.18
C ALA A 355 -9.57 -47.61 -17.33
N GLN A 356 -9.42 -48.22 -18.51
CA GLN A 356 -8.94 -47.52 -19.72
C GLN A 356 -9.92 -46.44 -20.18
N VAL A 357 -11.23 -46.75 -20.19
CA VAL A 357 -12.27 -45.78 -20.58
C VAL A 357 -12.33 -44.62 -19.59
N GLU A 358 -12.29 -44.89 -18.28
CA GLU A 358 -12.24 -43.83 -17.26
C GLU A 358 -10.97 -42.99 -17.36
N ALA A 359 -9.80 -43.61 -17.58
CA ALA A 359 -8.56 -42.86 -17.78
C ALA A 359 -8.61 -41.93 -19.01
N ALA A 360 -9.23 -42.38 -20.10
CA ALA A 360 -9.44 -41.58 -21.31
C ALA A 360 -10.39 -40.39 -21.05
N LEU A 361 -11.52 -40.64 -20.39
CA LEU A 361 -12.46 -39.57 -19.98
C LEU A 361 -11.78 -38.56 -19.04
N GLU A 362 -10.97 -39.02 -18.09
CA GLU A 362 -10.29 -38.17 -17.13
C GLU A 362 -9.17 -37.33 -17.78
N ARG A 363 -8.48 -37.85 -18.81
CA ARG A 363 -7.54 -37.03 -19.61
C ARG A 363 -8.24 -35.87 -20.32
N VAL A 364 -9.43 -36.11 -20.88
CA VAL A 364 -10.23 -35.04 -21.50
C VAL A 364 -10.74 -34.04 -20.46
N ARG A 365 -11.20 -34.51 -19.28
CA ARG A 365 -11.56 -33.62 -18.15
C ARG A 365 -10.37 -32.80 -17.65
N ALA A 366 -9.19 -33.40 -17.51
CA ALA A 366 -8.00 -32.71 -17.04
C ALA A 366 -7.55 -31.61 -18.02
N ARG A 367 -7.53 -31.89 -19.34
CA ARG A 367 -7.21 -30.87 -20.36
C ARG A 367 -8.20 -29.72 -20.33
N THR A 368 -9.48 -30.03 -20.13
CA THR A 368 -10.56 -29.06 -19.97
C THR A 368 -10.36 -28.16 -18.75
N MET A 369 -10.07 -28.75 -17.59
CA MET A 369 -9.81 -27.99 -16.36
C MET A 369 -8.56 -27.12 -16.47
N ALA A 370 -7.58 -27.53 -17.28
CA ALA A 370 -6.35 -26.80 -17.51
C ALA A 370 -6.50 -25.59 -18.45
N MET A 371 -7.62 -25.45 -19.17
CA MET A 371 -7.85 -24.33 -20.08
C MET A 371 -7.77 -22.99 -19.34
N GLN A 372 -6.92 -22.09 -19.82
CA GLN A 372 -6.77 -20.73 -19.29
C GLN A 372 -7.48 -19.70 -20.18
N HIS A 373 -7.52 -19.96 -21.49
CA HIS A 373 -8.14 -19.07 -22.47
C HIS A 373 -9.25 -19.76 -23.27
N SER A 374 -10.21 -18.95 -23.72
CA SER A 374 -11.37 -19.45 -24.46
C SER A 374 -11.02 -19.99 -25.87
N ASP A 375 -9.91 -19.58 -26.45
CA ASP A 375 -9.40 -20.07 -27.75
C ASP A 375 -8.82 -21.49 -27.69
N GLU A 376 -8.55 -22.04 -26.49
CA GLU A 376 -8.02 -23.40 -26.29
C GLU A 376 -9.06 -24.53 -26.50
N LEU A 377 -10.34 -24.21 -26.74
CA LEU A 377 -11.41 -25.21 -26.88
C LEU A 377 -11.14 -26.22 -27.99
N ALA A 378 -10.52 -25.78 -29.09
CA ALA A 378 -10.17 -26.65 -30.22
C ALA A 378 -9.17 -27.75 -29.81
N GLU A 379 -8.23 -27.46 -28.90
CA GLU A 379 -7.24 -28.43 -28.44
C GLU A 379 -7.86 -29.52 -27.54
N ALA A 380 -8.79 -29.13 -26.66
CA ALA A 380 -9.52 -30.06 -25.81
C ALA A 380 -10.35 -31.05 -26.65
N SER A 381 -10.93 -30.57 -27.75
CA SER A 381 -11.63 -31.45 -28.69
C SER A 381 -10.70 -32.36 -29.48
N HIS A 382 -9.52 -31.89 -29.90
CA HIS A 382 -8.57 -32.75 -30.60
C HIS A 382 -8.13 -33.92 -29.72
N LEU A 383 -7.93 -33.66 -28.42
CA LEU A 383 -7.64 -34.70 -27.44
C LEU A 383 -8.78 -35.72 -27.35
N LEU A 384 -10.04 -35.28 -27.32
CA LEU A 384 -11.20 -36.18 -27.24
C LEU A 384 -11.21 -37.21 -28.39
N ASP A 385 -11.01 -36.74 -29.64
CA ASP A 385 -10.95 -37.60 -30.82
C ASP A 385 -9.79 -38.62 -30.73
N LYS A 386 -8.62 -38.18 -30.29
CA LYS A 386 -7.47 -39.06 -30.06
C LYS A 386 -7.77 -40.15 -29.03
N GLU A 387 -8.33 -39.78 -27.88
CA GLU A 387 -8.64 -40.71 -26.79
C GLU A 387 -9.65 -41.79 -27.21
N VAL A 388 -10.64 -41.44 -28.04
CA VAL A 388 -11.59 -42.42 -28.60
C VAL A 388 -10.89 -43.45 -29.49
N ARG A 389 -9.91 -43.04 -30.30
CA ARG A 389 -9.12 -43.98 -31.13
C ARG A 389 -8.19 -44.85 -30.29
N ASP A 390 -7.56 -44.29 -29.26
CA ASP A 390 -6.64 -45.01 -28.37
C ASP A 390 -7.37 -46.13 -27.58
N LEU A 391 -8.70 -46.05 -27.45
CA LEU A 391 -9.55 -47.13 -26.92
C LEU A 391 -9.81 -48.27 -27.93
N GLY A 392 -9.23 -48.21 -29.14
CA GLY A 392 -9.38 -49.22 -30.18
C GLY A 392 -10.64 -49.08 -31.04
N ILE A 393 -11.38 -47.97 -30.91
CA ILE A 393 -12.55 -47.67 -31.74
C ILE A 393 -12.06 -47.03 -33.04
N LYS A 394 -12.33 -47.66 -34.18
CA LYS A 394 -11.87 -47.19 -35.49
C LYS A 394 -12.79 -46.08 -36.03
N THR A 395 -12.53 -44.84 -35.63
CA THR A 395 -13.21 -43.65 -36.17
C THR A 395 -12.50 -43.13 -37.42
N TRP A 396 -13.26 -42.70 -38.43
CA TRP A 396 -12.76 -42.00 -39.62
C TRP A 396 -12.52 -40.50 -39.32
N GLY A 397 -13.38 -39.92 -38.49
CA GLY A 397 -13.27 -38.54 -38.02
C GLY A 397 -14.30 -38.27 -36.94
N CYS A 398 -14.03 -37.23 -36.17
CA CYS A 398 -14.92 -36.75 -35.12
C CYS A 398 -15.18 -35.27 -35.31
N ALA A 399 -16.37 -34.82 -34.95
CA ALA A 399 -16.71 -33.41 -34.92
C ALA A 399 -17.40 -33.05 -33.61
N PHE A 400 -17.32 -31.79 -33.23
CA PHE A 400 -18.28 -31.23 -32.30
C PHE A 400 -18.95 -30.02 -32.95
N ASN A 401 -20.24 -29.93 -32.72
CA ASN A 401 -21.12 -28.95 -33.29
C ASN A 401 -21.75 -28.12 -32.17
N ILE A 402 -21.70 -26.79 -32.27
CA ILE A 402 -22.24 -25.87 -31.28
C ILE A 402 -23.34 -25.03 -31.91
N TYR A 403 -24.54 -25.07 -31.31
CA TYR A 403 -25.69 -24.34 -31.80
C TYR A 403 -25.54 -22.82 -31.60
N ARG A 404 -25.88 -22.05 -32.63
CA ARG A 404 -26.14 -20.60 -32.57
C ARG A 404 -27.61 -20.32 -32.90
N GLU A 405 -28.02 -19.05 -32.89
CA GLU A 405 -29.42 -18.66 -33.12
C GLU A 405 -29.98 -19.16 -34.47
N LYS A 406 -29.21 -19.05 -35.56
CA LYS A 406 -29.70 -19.35 -36.93
C LYS A 406 -28.96 -20.49 -37.63
N ASP A 407 -27.82 -20.90 -37.10
CA ASP A 407 -26.92 -21.89 -37.69
C ASP A 407 -26.13 -22.59 -36.56
N ALA A 408 -25.09 -23.33 -36.89
CA ALA A 408 -24.16 -23.86 -35.92
C ALA A 408 -22.72 -23.75 -36.41
N ILE A 409 -21.77 -23.80 -35.47
CA ILE A 409 -20.35 -23.88 -35.80
C ILE A 409 -19.89 -25.32 -35.57
N GLU A 410 -19.15 -25.88 -36.53
CA GLU A 410 -18.60 -27.21 -36.45
C GLU A 410 -17.07 -27.17 -36.54
N TRP A 411 -16.45 -27.98 -35.68
CA TRP A 411 -15.02 -28.26 -35.68
C TRP A 411 -14.85 -29.74 -35.93
N PHE A 412 -14.13 -30.06 -37.00
CA PHE A 412 -13.95 -31.44 -37.45
C PHE A 412 -12.46 -31.82 -37.37
N GLY A 413 -12.18 -32.99 -36.80
CA GLY A 413 -10.85 -33.57 -36.69
C GLY A 413 -10.82 -34.99 -37.24
N ASN A 414 -9.68 -35.37 -37.83
CA ASN A 414 -9.39 -36.74 -38.22
C ASN A 414 -7.90 -37.06 -37.94
N GLU A 415 -7.40 -38.21 -38.42
CA GLU A 415 -5.98 -38.61 -38.27
C GLU A 415 -4.96 -37.61 -38.83
N GLN A 416 -5.38 -36.71 -39.73
CA GLN A 416 -4.51 -35.71 -40.36
C GLN A 416 -4.51 -34.36 -39.61
N GLY A 417 -5.37 -34.19 -38.60
CA GLY A 417 -5.46 -32.98 -37.79
C GLY A 417 -6.86 -32.34 -37.80
N LEU A 418 -6.93 -31.10 -37.30
CA LEU A 418 -8.14 -30.27 -37.28
C LEU A 418 -8.34 -29.53 -38.61
N LEU A 419 -9.56 -29.54 -39.13
CA LEU A 419 -9.96 -28.66 -40.21
C LEU A 419 -10.23 -27.24 -39.68
N PRO A 420 -10.07 -26.19 -40.53
CA PRO A 420 -10.52 -24.85 -40.17
C PRO A 420 -12.01 -24.88 -39.81
N THR A 421 -12.36 -24.19 -38.73
CA THR A 421 -13.74 -24.09 -38.25
C THR A 421 -14.67 -23.58 -39.34
N TYR A 422 -15.85 -24.18 -39.46
CA TYR A 422 -16.83 -23.80 -40.48
C TYR A 422 -18.25 -23.70 -39.89
N THR A 423 -19.10 -22.94 -40.57
CA THR A 423 -20.51 -22.78 -40.20
C THR A 423 -21.34 -23.80 -40.96
N VAL A 424 -22.22 -24.51 -40.25
CA VAL A 424 -23.19 -25.42 -40.85
C VAL A 424 -24.60 -24.82 -40.78
N PRO A 425 -25.37 -24.87 -41.88
CA PRO A 425 -26.71 -24.28 -41.92
C PRO A 425 -27.71 -25.14 -41.13
N ARG A 426 -28.84 -24.54 -40.74
CA ARG A 426 -29.97 -25.26 -40.14
C ARG A 426 -30.83 -25.96 -41.21
N GLU A 427 -30.21 -26.72 -42.10
CA GLU A 427 -30.83 -27.36 -43.27
C GLU A 427 -30.28 -28.78 -43.49
N GLY A 428 -31.03 -29.60 -44.23
CA GLY A 428 -30.65 -30.98 -44.55
C GLY A 428 -30.40 -31.82 -43.30
N ILE A 429 -29.31 -32.61 -43.31
CA ILE A 429 -28.93 -33.50 -42.22
C ILE A 429 -28.64 -32.77 -40.90
N PHE A 430 -28.11 -31.55 -40.96
CA PHE A 430 -27.82 -30.73 -39.76
C PHE A 430 -29.08 -30.25 -39.07
N LYS A 431 -30.16 -30.01 -39.83
CA LYS A 431 -31.47 -29.70 -39.25
C LYS A 431 -32.05 -30.91 -38.51
N GLU A 432 -31.93 -32.10 -39.11
CA GLU A 432 -32.37 -33.35 -38.49
C GLU A 432 -31.62 -33.60 -37.17
N TYR A 433 -30.29 -33.47 -37.16
CA TYR A 433 -29.49 -33.59 -35.94
C TYR A 433 -29.92 -32.56 -34.88
N TYR A 434 -30.10 -31.29 -35.26
CA TYR A 434 -30.59 -30.27 -34.31
C TYR A 434 -31.95 -30.61 -33.71
N ASP A 435 -32.94 -30.97 -34.54
CA ASP A 435 -34.31 -31.25 -34.10
C ASP A 435 -34.33 -32.44 -33.12
N LEU A 436 -33.56 -33.49 -33.37
CA LEU A 436 -33.41 -34.64 -32.47
C LEU A 436 -32.77 -34.24 -31.14
N GLY A 437 -31.71 -33.42 -31.18
CA GLY A 437 -31.09 -32.89 -29.97
C GLY A 437 -32.03 -32.02 -29.14
N GLN A 438 -32.87 -31.19 -29.78
CA GLN A 438 -33.89 -30.39 -29.09
C GLN A 438 -35.01 -31.23 -28.47
N GLN A 439 -35.26 -32.43 -29.00
CA GLN A 439 -36.24 -33.40 -28.44
C GLN A 439 -35.69 -34.16 -27.22
N GLY A 440 -34.40 -34.02 -26.90
CA GLY A 440 -33.77 -34.68 -25.76
C GLY A 440 -33.24 -36.08 -26.05
N GLU A 441 -33.07 -36.44 -27.33
CA GLU A 441 -32.37 -37.66 -27.70
C GLU A 441 -30.93 -37.65 -27.19
N THR A 442 -30.38 -38.83 -26.84
CA THR A 442 -29.01 -38.94 -26.29
C THR A 442 -28.00 -39.47 -27.30
N LEU A 443 -28.44 -40.32 -28.22
CA LEU A 443 -27.65 -40.89 -29.31
C LEU A 443 -28.55 -41.13 -30.51
N TYR A 444 -28.12 -40.67 -31.67
CA TYR A 444 -28.69 -41.00 -32.97
C TYR A 444 -27.64 -41.69 -33.85
N VAL A 445 -28.00 -42.82 -34.45
CA VAL A 445 -27.10 -43.58 -35.33
C VAL A 445 -27.69 -43.54 -36.74
N LYS A 446 -26.97 -42.88 -37.66
CA LYS A 446 -27.39 -42.73 -39.05
C LYS A 446 -26.39 -43.44 -39.96
N GLU A 447 -26.84 -44.52 -40.58
CA GLU A 447 -26.10 -45.23 -41.62
C GLU A 447 -26.35 -44.56 -42.98
N PHE A 448 -25.28 -44.27 -43.71
CA PHE A 448 -25.31 -43.82 -45.10
C PHE A 448 -24.71 -44.90 -45.98
N SER A 449 -25.44 -45.33 -47.01
CA SER A 449 -24.97 -46.36 -47.94
C SER A 449 -25.23 -46.00 -49.42
N GLY A 450 -24.33 -46.46 -50.29
CA GLY A 450 -24.44 -46.30 -51.73
C GLY A 450 -24.57 -44.85 -52.19
N ALA A 451 -25.63 -44.58 -52.98
CA ALA A 451 -25.88 -43.26 -53.57
C ALA A 451 -26.23 -42.18 -52.52
N GLU A 452 -26.79 -42.57 -51.37
CA GLU A 452 -27.14 -41.63 -50.29
C GLU A 452 -25.89 -41.02 -49.66
N CYS A 453 -24.86 -41.83 -49.43
CA CYS A 453 -23.58 -41.38 -48.87
C CYS A 453 -22.86 -40.40 -49.82
N ILE A 454 -22.85 -40.71 -51.13
CA ILE A 454 -22.28 -39.81 -52.14
C ILE A 454 -23.05 -38.48 -52.18
N ALA A 455 -24.39 -38.52 -52.14
CA ALA A 455 -25.21 -37.30 -52.13
C ALA A 455 -24.96 -36.44 -50.88
N HIS A 456 -24.74 -37.04 -49.71
CA HIS A 456 -24.37 -36.35 -48.48
C HIS A 456 -23.05 -35.57 -48.66
N TYR A 457 -22.00 -36.21 -49.19
CA TYR A 457 -20.72 -35.53 -49.44
C TYR A 457 -20.78 -34.47 -50.55
N GLU A 458 -21.63 -34.64 -51.56
CA GLU A 458 -21.87 -33.61 -52.59
C GLU A 458 -22.56 -32.38 -51.99
N TYR A 459 -23.54 -32.58 -51.10
CA TYR A 459 -24.15 -31.49 -50.35
C TYR A 459 -23.13 -30.76 -49.46
N MET A 460 -22.34 -31.51 -48.68
CA MET A 460 -21.27 -30.94 -47.84
C MET A 460 -20.24 -30.14 -48.65
N SER A 461 -20.00 -30.52 -49.91
CA SER A 461 -19.10 -29.80 -50.82
C SER A 461 -19.60 -28.41 -51.24
N THR A 462 -20.87 -28.09 -50.99
CA THR A 462 -21.45 -26.76 -51.27
C THR A 462 -21.22 -25.75 -50.14
N LEU A 463 -20.81 -26.20 -48.96
CA LEU A 463 -20.64 -25.34 -47.78
C LEU A 463 -19.33 -24.53 -47.83
N PRO A 464 -19.31 -23.29 -47.31
CA PRO A 464 -18.08 -22.50 -47.19
C PRO A 464 -17.03 -23.21 -46.33
N VAL A 465 -15.74 -23.03 -46.64
CA VAL A 465 -14.58 -23.63 -45.95
C VAL A 465 -14.48 -25.14 -46.15
N VAL A 466 -15.40 -25.93 -45.57
CA VAL A 466 -15.36 -27.41 -45.65
C VAL A 466 -15.55 -27.91 -47.08
N GLY A 467 -16.31 -27.20 -47.90
CA GLY A 467 -16.56 -27.61 -49.28
C GLY A 467 -15.33 -27.59 -50.16
N ASP A 468 -14.38 -26.68 -49.92
CA ASP A 468 -13.13 -26.63 -50.68
C ASP A 468 -12.20 -27.78 -50.29
N VAL A 469 -12.19 -28.15 -49.00
CA VAL A 469 -11.48 -29.33 -48.48
C VAL A 469 -12.05 -30.62 -49.10
N LEU A 470 -13.37 -30.78 -49.14
CA LEU A 470 -14.01 -31.97 -49.70
C LEU A 470 -13.86 -32.08 -51.22
N LYS A 471 -13.92 -30.96 -51.96
CA LYS A 471 -13.60 -30.94 -53.40
C LYS A 471 -12.16 -31.37 -53.68
N GLN A 472 -11.22 -30.99 -52.83
CA GLN A 472 -9.83 -31.43 -52.94
C GLN A 472 -9.70 -32.93 -52.62
N LEU A 473 -10.38 -33.43 -51.59
CA LEU A 473 -10.40 -34.84 -51.23
C LEU A 473 -11.00 -35.72 -52.35
N LYS A 474 -12.07 -35.27 -53.01
CA LYS A 474 -12.68 -35.93 -54.18
C LYS A 474 -11.71 -36.03 -55.36
N LYS A 475 -10.95 -34.97 -55.63
CA LYS A 475 -9.91 -34.96 -56.68
C LYS A 475 -8.79 -35.95 -56.38
N THR A 476 -8.38 -36.06 -55.13
CA THR A 476 -7.30 -36.98 -54.70
C THR A 476 -7.73 -38.44 -54.72
N ASN A 477 -8.95 -38.75 -54.26
CA ASN A 477 -9.43 -40.13 -54.11
C ASN A 477 -10.25 -40.65 -55.31
N GLY A 478 -10.51 -39.81 -56.31
CA GLY A 478 -11.30 -40.14 -57.52
C GLY A 478 -12.81 -40.21 -57.29
N SER A 479 -13.29 -40.48 -56.07
CA SER A 479 -14.71 -40.49 -55.69
C SER A 479 -14.90 -40.21 -54.19
N PHE A 480 -16.13 -39.90 -53.79
CA PHE A 480 -16.51 -39.84 -52.37
C PHE A 480 -16.74 -41.25 -51.79
N PRO A 481 -16.63 -41.41 -50.45
CA PRO A 481 -17.03 -42.65 -49.79
C PRO A 481 -18.47 -43.04 -50.16
N SER A 482 -18.70 -44.35 -50.30
CA SER A 482 -20.03 -44.92 -50.55
C SER A 482 -20.67 -45.48 -49.28
N TYR A 483 -19.99 -45.43 -48.14
CA TYR A 483 -20.48 -45.98 -46.88
C TYR A 483 -19.87 -45.26 -45.67
N GLN A 484 -20.70 -44.85 -44.72
CA GLN A 484 -20.30 -44.40 -43.38
C GLN A 484 -21.45 -44.57 -42.38
N ILE A 485 -21.12 -44.54 -41.09
CA ILE A 485 -22.10 -44.50 -40.01
C ILE A 485 -21.79 -43.32 -39.11
N ASP A 486 -22.74 -42.39 -38.99
CA ASP A 486 -22.68 -41.25 -38.09
C ASP A 486 -23.27 -41.63 -36.74
N HIS A 487 -22.50 -41.40 -35.67
CA HIS A 487 -22.94 -41.56 -34.29
C HIS A 487 -23.00 -40.17 -33.67
N VAL A 488 -24.22 -39.62 -33.60
CA VAL A 488 -24.49 -38.27 -33.12
C VAL A 488 -24.91 -38.35 -31.67
N VAL A 489 -24.10 -37.79 -30.78
CA VAL A 489 -24.34 -37.81 -29.35
C VAL A 489 -24.62 -36.40 -28.87
N PHE A 490 -25.81 -36.18 -28.33
CA PHE A 490 -26.27 -34.83 -28.00
C PHE A 490 -25.84 -34.40 -26.61
N PHE A 491 -25.60 -33.10 -26.47
CA PHE A 491 -25.43 -32.41 -25.19
C PHE A 491 -26.15 -31.05 -25.24
N LYS A 492 -26.27 -30.37 -24.11
CA LYS A 492 -27.11 -29.16 -23.99
C LYS A 492 -26.88 -28.08 -25.06
N HIS A 493 -25.64 -27.90 -25.50
CA HIS A 493 -25.24 -26.81 -26.39
C HIS A 493 -24.98 -27.27 -27.84
N GLY A 494 -25.17 -28.55 -28.15
CA GLY A 494 -24.65 -29.11 -29.39
C GLY A 494 -24.70 -30.64 -29.49
N TYR A 495 -23.84 -31.19 -30.34
CA TYR A 495 -23.61 -32.63 -30.41
C TYR A 495 -22.15 -32.96 -30.73
N LEU A 496 -21.70 -34.15 -30.31
CA LEU A 496 -20.50 -34.80 -30.82
C LEU A 496 -20.89 -35.75 -31.95
N LEU A 497 -20.11 -35.78 -33.00
CA LEU A 497 -20.27 -36.68 -34.14
C LEU A 497 -19.06 -37.61 -34.20
N PHE A 498 -19.29 -38.92 -34.19
CA PHE A 498 -18.26 -39.93 -34.46
C PHE A 498 -18.63 -40.69 -35.73
N ILE A 499 -17.73 -40.68 -36.73
CA ILE A 499 -17.97 -41.36 -38.01
C ILE A 499 -17.18 -42.67 -38.04
N THR A 500 -17.84 -43.81 -38.27
CA THR A 500 -17.16 -45.12 -38.44
C THR A 500 -17.51 -45.76 -39.79
N ARG A 501 -16.79 -46.83 -40.14
CA ARG A 501 -17.04 -47.66 -41.34
C ARG A 501 -17.62 -49.03 -41.04
N GLU A 502 -17.79 -49.35 -39.76
CA GLU A 502 -18.36 -50.60 -39.27
C GLU A 502 -19.27 -50.30 -38.06
N ALA A 503 -20.26 -51.16 -37.82
CA ALA A 503 -21.15 -51.01 -36.67
C ALA A 503 -20.37 -51.27 -35.37
N VAL A 504 -20.50 -50.34 -34.41
CA VAL A 504 -19.78 -50.39 -33.12
C VAL A 504 -20.75 -50.26 -31.92
N PRO A 505 -21.76 -51.14 -31.79
CA PRO A 505 -22.76 -51.04 -30.71
C PRO A 505 -22.14 -51.05 -29.30
N GLU A 506 -21.00 -51.72 -29.12
CA GLU A 506 -20.24 -51.74 -27.88
C GLU A 506 -19.63 -50.37 -27.48
N ALA A 507 -19.48 -49.44 -28.43
CA ALA A 507 -18.91 -48.11 -28.20
C ALA A 507 -19.97 -47.05 -27.83
N TYR A 508 -21.27 -47.37 -27.94
CA TYR A 508 -22.35 -46.39 -27.78
C TYR A 508 -22.41 -45.77 -26.38
N ASP A 509 -22.13 -46.56 -25.35
CA ASP A 509 -22.05 -46.06 -23.97
C ASP A 509 -20.84 -45.12 -23.78
N THR A 510 -19.69 -45.51 -24.33
CA THR A 510 -18.47 -44.71 -24.34
C THR A 510 -18.70 -43.36 -25.02
N PHE A 511 -19.33 -43.32 -26.20
CA PHE A 511 -19.64 -42.07 -26.90
C PHE A 511 -20.55 -41.13 -26.09
N LYS A 512 -21.59 -41.68 -25.43
CA LYS A 512 -22.46 -40.93 -24.51
C LYS A 512 -21.69 -40.29 -23.35
N ARG A 513 -20.76 -41.02 -22.75
CA ARG A 513 -19.90 -40.51 -21.66
C ARG A 513 -18.96 -39.39 -22.13
N PHE A 514 -18.40 -39.49 -23.34
CA PHE A 514 -17.59 -38.42 -23.91
C PHE A 514 -18.39 -37.14 -24.16
N ALA A 515 -19.64 -37.23 -24.63
CA ALA A 515 -20.50 -36.04 -24.80
C ALA A 515 -20.81 -35.35 -23.47
N GLN A 516 -21.04 -36.10 -22.39
CA GLN A 516 -21.24 -35.54 -21.05
C GLN A 516 -19.99 -34.81 -20.53
N VAL A 517 -18.80 -35.38 -20.76
CA VAL A 517 -17.53 -34.71 -20.40
C VAL A 517 -17.35 -33.43 -21.22
N PHE A 518 -17.64 -33.49 -22.52
CA PHE A 518 -17.53 -32.34 -23.40
C PHE A 518 -18.52 -31.21 -23.05
N GLU A 519 -19.71 -31.53 -22.55
CA GLU A 519 -20.66 -30.52 -22.05
C GLU A 519 -20.05 -29.70 -20.90
N GLN A 520 -19.34 -30.36 -19.99
CA GLN A 520 -18.62 -29.69 -18.90
C GLN A 520 -17.51 -28.79 -19.45
N THR A 521 -16.77 -29.26 -20.47
CA THR A 521 -15.77 -28.48 -21.20
C THR A 521 -16.34 -27.21 -21.81
N TYR A 522 -17.46 -27.34 -22.52
CA TYR A 522 -18.08 -26.21 -23.17
C TYR A 522 -18.67 -25.21 -22.16
N THR A 523 -19.21 -25.70 -21.03
CA THR A 523 -19.65 -24.83 -19.92
C THR A 523 -18.48 -24.02 -19.35
N ARG A 524 -17.33 -24.65 -19.11
CA ARG A 524 -16.12 -23.96 -18.65
C ARG A 524 -15.62 -22.92 -19.64
N PHE A 525 -15.69 -23.21 -20.94
CA PHE A 525 -15.39 -22.25 -22.00
C PHE A 525 -16.29 -21.00 -21.91
N LEU A 526 -17.60 -21.16 -21.73
CA LEU A 526 -18.52 -20.03 -21.56
C LEU A 526 -18.20 -19.19 -20.31
N ASP A 527 -17.86 -19.86 -19.20
CA ASP A 527 -17.43 -19.19 -17.98
C ASP A 527 -16.13 -18.39 -18.19
N LEU A 528 -15.16 -18.95 -18.93
CA LEU A 528 -13.91 -18.26 -19.29
C LEU A 528 -14.18 -17.04 -20.17
N GLN A 529 -15.01 -17.14 -21.21
CA GLN A 529 -15.37 -15.98 -22.05
C GLN A 529 -16.01 -14.86 -21.22
N LYS A 530 -16.91 -15.23 -20.29
CA LYS A 530 -17.53 -14.26 -19.39
C LYS A 530 -16.50 -13.63 -18.44
N ALA A 531 -15.58 -14.42 -17.89
CA ALA A 531 -14.51 -13.94 -17.03
C ALA A 531 -13.54 -13.02 -17.78
N GLU A 532 -13.17 -13.34 -19.01
CA GLU A 532 -12.31 -12.52 -19.88
C GLU A 532 -12.96 -11.17 -20.19
N ALA A 533 -14.25 -11.16 -20.57
CA ALA A 533 -15.02 -9.94 -20.80
C ALA A 533 -15.14 -9.09 -19.51
N GLN A 534 -15.41 -9.71 -18.36
CA GLN A 534 -15.43 -9.03 -17.07
C GLN A 534 -14.05 -8.44 -16.69
N ALA A 535 -12.97 -9.17 -16.96
CA ALA A 535 -11.61 -8.70 -16.71
C ALA A 535 -11.20 -7.54 -17.65
N ARG A 536 -11.70 -7.52 -18.90
CA ARG A 536 -11.54 -6.39 -19.81
C ARG A 536 -12.29 -5.16 -19.29
N GLU A 537 -13.56 -5.33 -18.91
CA GLU A 537 -14.38 -4.25 -18.36
C GLU A 537 -13.81 -3.68 -17.05
N ALA A 538 -13.34 -4.54 -16.15
CA ALA A 538 -12.67 -4.12 -14.91
C ALA A 538 -11.38 -3.33 -15.17
N ARG A 539 -10.63 -3.69 -16.23
CA ARG A 539 -9.45 -2.92 -16.65
C ARG A 539 -9.82 -1.52 -17.15
N ILE A 540 -10.90 -1.40 -17.93
CA ILE A 540 -11.41 -0.10 -18.40
C ILE A 540 -11.86 0.76 -17.20
N GLU A 541 -12.65 0.21 -16.28
CA GLU A 541 -13.07 0.96 -15.08
C GLU A 541 -11.90 1.38 -14.18
N ASN A 542 -10.87 0.54 -14.00
CA ASN A 542 -9.66 0.93 -13.27
C ASN A 542 -8.94 2.11 -13.95
N ALA A 543 -8.84 2.07 -15.28
CA ALA A 543 -8.24 3.13 -16.06
C ALA A 543 -9.03 4.45 -15.96
N LEU A 544 -10.36 4.39 -16.04
CA LEU A 544 -11.24 5.55 -15.81
C LEU A 544 -11.11 6.08 -14.38
N GLU A 545 -11.00 5.22 -13.38
CA GLU A 545 -10.86 5.61 -11.98
C GLU A 545 -9.51 6.30 -11.70
N LYS A 546 -8.42 5.88 -12.36
CA LYS A 546 -7.14 6.61 -12.28
C LYS A 546 -7.26 8.04 -12.82
N VAL A 547 -8.01 8.22 -13.91
CA VAL A 547 -8.30 9.56 -14.46
C VAL A 547 -9.13 10.38 -13.47
N ARG A 548 -10.20 9.80 -12.90
CA ARG A 548 -11.01 10.47 -11.84
C ARG A 548 -10.16 10.85 -10.63
N SER A 549 -9.32 9.93 -10.16
CA SER A 549 -8.45 10.14 -9.01
C SER A 549 -7.46 11.27 -9.25
N ARG A 550 -6.78 11.30 -10.42
CA ARG A 550 -5.89 12.42 -10.77
C ARG A 550 -6.64 13.74 -10.86
N SER A 551 -7.86 13.72 -11.40
CA SER A 551 -8.73 14.89 -11.54
C SER A 551 -9.17 15.48 -10.19
N ILE A 552 -9.58 14.62 -9.25
CA ILE A 552 -9.93 15.03 -7.88
C ILE A 552 -8.70 15.57 -7.14
N GLY A 553 -7.53 14.98 -7.41
CA GLY A 553 -6.26 15.39 -6.82
C GLY A 553 -5.70 16.73 -7.33
N MET A 554 -6.33 17.35 -8.34
CA MET A 554 -5.88 18.65 -8.86
C MET A 554 -5.94 19.74 -7.79
N GLN A 555 -4.80 20.39 -7.54
CA GLN A 555 -4.69 21.56 -6.64
C GLN A 555 -4.67 22.87 -7.40
N LYS A 556 -4.10 22.87 -8.61
CA LYS A 556 -4.07 24.03 -9.51
C LYS A 556 -4.74 23.75 -10.84
N SER A 557 -5.24 24.80 -11.48
CA SER A 557 -5.85 24.71 -12.81
C SER A 557 -4.87 24.22 -13.89
N GLU A 558 -3.58 24.57 -13.79
CA GLU A 558 -2.52 24.13 -14.72
C GLU A 558 -2.31 22.60 -14.75
N GLU A 559 -2.74 21.87 -13.72
CA GLU A 559 -2.59 20.41 -13.62
C GLU A 559 -3.52 19.64 -14.57
N LEU A 560 -4.45 20.32 -15.27
CA LEU A 560 -5.31 19.71 -16.28
C LEU A 560 -4.50 19.00 -17.38
N ARG A 561 -3.31 19.54 -17.70
CA ARG A 561 -2.36 18.97 -18.66
C ARG A 561 -1.83 17.59 -18.25
N GLU A 562 -1.76 17.32 -16.95
CA GLU A 562 -1.34 16.01 -16.45
C GLU A 562 -2.47 15.00 -16.57
N VAL A 563 -3.72 15.43 -16.43
CA VAL A 563 -4.88 14.53 -16.57
C VAL A 563 -4.97 13.99 -18.00
N ILE A 564 -4.76 14.83 -19.02
CA ILE A 564 -4.74 14.34 -20.42
C ILE A 564 -3.56 13.39 -20.69
N GLN A 565 -2.41 13.61 -20.04
CA GLN A 565 -1.29 12.65 -20.10
C GLN A 565 -1.68 11.30 -19.47
N VAL A 566 -2.37 11.31 -18.33
CA VAL A 566 -2.88 10.07 -17.71
C VAL A 566 -3.88 9.36 -18.63
N ILE A 567 -4.77 10.08 -19.32
CA ILE A 567 -5.69 9.50 -20.31
C ILE A 567 -4.91 8.83 -21.44
N HIS A 568 -3.94 9.53 -22.04
CA HIS A 568 -3.07 8.98 -23.08
C HIS A 568 -2.42 7.66 -22.62
N ASP A 569 -1.78 7.68 -21.45
CA ASP A 569 -1.07 6.52 -20.93
C ASP A 569 -2.03 5.37 -20.62
N GLN A 570 -3.20 5.65 -20.05
CA GLN A 570 -4.20 4.63 -19.75
C GLN A 570 -4.79 3.99 -21.02
N LEU A 571 -5.02 4.74 -22.09
CA LEU A 571 -5.46 4.18 -23.37
C LEU A 571 -4.41 3.23 -23.96
N ILE A 572 -3.12 3.59 -23.89
CA ILE A 572 -2.02 2.68 -24.26
C ILE A 572 -2.03 1.40 -23.40
N HIS A 573 -2.25 1.52 -22.08
CA HIS A 573 -2.35 0.34 -21.18
C HIS A 573 -3.55 -0.56 -21.49
N LEU A 574 -4.59 -0.01 -22.13
CA LEU A 574 -5.74 -0.78 -22.64
C LEU A 574 -5.48 -1.35 -24.04
N ASN A 575 -4.24 -1.30 -24.52
CA ASN A 575 -3.78 -1.75 -25.84
C ASN A 575 -4.34 -0.96 -27.02
N PHE A 576 -4.76 0.30 -26.82
CA PHE A 576 -5.11 1.16 -27.95
C PHE A 576 -3.85 1.51 -28.75
N GLN A 577 -3.95 1.42 -30.07
CA GLN A 577 -2.92 1.94 -30.97
C GLN A 577 -3.15 3.44 -31.20
N ILE A 578 -2.57 4.27 -30.33
CA ILE A 578 -2.60 5.73 -30.46
C ILE A 578 -1.18 6.31 -30.56
N ASP A 579 -1.07 7.40 -31.30
CA ASP A 579 0.14 8.23 -31.37
C ASP A 579 0.02 9.48 -30.51
N ALA A 580 -1.20 10.02 -30.34
CA ALA A 580 -1.50 11.07 -29.38
C ALA A 580 -2.96 11.02 -28.92
N ALA A 581 -3.19 11.66 -27.77
CA ALA A 581 -4.51 12.02 -27.28
C ALA A 581 -4.52 13.52 -26.99
N GLY A 582 -5.66 14.16 -27.16
CA GLY A 582 -5.79 15.57 -26.88
C GLY A 582 -7.23 15.99 -26.67
N PHE A 583 -7.41 17.24 -26.25
CA PHE A 583 -8.73 17.82 -26.14
C PHE A 583 -8.74 19.25 -26.64
N THR A 584 -9.91 19.69 -27.09
CA THR A 584 -10.15 21.06 -27.56
C THR A 584 -11.09 21.77 -26.59
N LEU A 585 -10.70 22.96 -26.15
CA LEU A 585 -11.50 23.85 -25.31
C LEU A 585 -12.38 24.77 -26.15
N ASP A 586 -13.53 25.17 -25.58
CA ASP A 586 -14.42 26.20 -26.13
C ASP A 586 -14.82 25.98 -27.59
N TYR A 587 -14.86 24.72 -28.01
CA TYR A 587 -15.07 24.38 -29.41
C TYR A 587 -16.43 24.80 -29.96
N HIS A 588 -17.39 25.09 -29.08
CA HIS A 588 -18.68 25.67 -29.43
C HIS A 588 -18.56 27.14 -29.87
N GLN A 589 -17.58 27.88 -29.36
CA GLN A 589 -17.53 29.35 -29.45
C GLN A 589 -16.96 29.87 -30.77
N ASN A 590 -15.89 29.26 -31.29
CA ASN A 590 -15.30 29.63 -32.58
C ASN A 590 -14.90 28.37 -33.38
N ASN A 591 -14.39 28.55 -34.60
CA ASN A 591 -13.88 27.44 -35.43
C ASN A 591 -12.35 27.29 -35.32
N ASP A 592 -11.72 28.16 -34.53
CA ASP A 592 -10.31 28.04 -34.18
C ASP A 592 -10.16 26.93 -33.13
N TRP A 593 -8.95 26.41 -32.98
CA TRP A 593 -8.68 25.30 -32.08
C TRP A 593 -7.79 25.74 -30.92
N ASN A 594 -8.31 25.58 -29.71
CA ASN A 594 -7.59 25.70 -28.45
C ASN A 594 -7.29 24.29 -27.94
N VAL A 595 -6.16 23.72 -28.35
CA VAL A 595 -5.86 22.29 -28.14
C VAL A 595 -4.75 22.05 -27.14
N TRP A 596 -4.92 21.01 -26.34
CA TRP A 596 -3.86 20.39 -25.57
C TRP A 596 -3.59 19.01 -26.15
N ILE A 597 -2.32 18.67 -26.36
CA ILE A 597 -1.90 17.42 -26.98
C ILE A 597 -0.91 16.70 -26.07
N ALA A 598 -1.24 15.47 -25.69
CA ALA A 598 -0.37 14.52 -25.01
C ALA A 598 0.14 13.49 -26.02
N ASN A 599 1.46 13.29 -26.06
CA ASN A 599 2.12 12.35 -26.96
C ASN A 599 3.27 11.62 -26.23
N LYS A 600 3.96 10.72 -26.93
CA LYS A 600 5.06 9.91 -26.37
C LYS A 600 6.35 10.68 -26.05
N SER A 601 6.49 11.95 -26.48
CA SER A 601 7.73 12.74 -26.30
C SER A 601 8.04 13.07 -24.84
N GLY A 602 7.08 12.90 -23.93
CA GLY A 602 7.24 13.20 -22.50
C GLY A 602 7.26 14.70 -22.16
N SER A 603 7.09 15.59 -23.14
CA SER A 603 6.85 17.00 -22.89
C SER A 603 5.45 17.22 -22.32
N LEU A 604 5.34 18.01 -21.24
CA LEU A 604 4.03 18.34 -20.68
C LEU A 604 3.20 19.08 -21.76
N PRO A 605 1.96 18.67 -22.01
CA PRO A 605 1.08 19.33 -22.95
C PRO A 605 1.01 20.84 -22.63
N SER A 606 1.05 21.68 -23.67
CA SER A 606 0.80 23.13 -23.56
C SER A 606 -0.41 23.50 -24.42
N LEU A 607 -1.13 24.55 -24.01
CA LEU A 607 -2.25 25.08 -24.80
C LEU A 607 -1.72 25.68 -26.10
N MET A 608 -2.24 25.21 -27.23
CA MET A 608 -1.92 25.73 -28.55
C MET A 608 -3.17 26.33 -29.20
N PHE A 609 -3.04 27.58 -29.64
CA PHE A 609 -4.04 28.25 -30.47
C PHE A 609 -3.71 28.02 -31.95
N ILE A 610 -4.63 27.36 -32.67
CA ILE A 610 -4.49 27.07 -34.09
C ILE A 610 -5.68 27.72 -34.83
N PRO A 611 -5.45 28.78 -35.63
CA PRO A 611 -6.51 29.44 -36.37
C PRO A 611 -7.18 28.50 -37.38
N TYR A 612 -8.47 28.74 -37.64
CA TYR A 612 -9.22 28.01 -38.64
C TYR A 612 -8.62 28.14 -40.03
N ILE A 613 -8.54 27.02 -40.75
CA ILE A 613 -8.29 26.96 -42.19
C ILE A 613 -9.30 26.06 -42.87
N ASP A 614 -9.56 26.31 -44.15
CA ASP A 614 -10.38 25.43 -44.97
C ASP A 614 -9.59 24.16 -45.30
N HIS A 615 -9.69 23.17 -44.41
CA HIS A 615 -8.98 21.90 -44.46
C HIS A 615 -9.96 20.76 -44.10
N PRO A 616 -9.85 19.56 -44.72
CA PRO A 616 -10.73 18.42 -44.46
C PRO A 616 -10.97 18.15 -42.97
N GLN A 617 -9.91 18.15 -42.15
CA GLN A 617 -10.04 17.93 -40.71
C GLN A 617 -10.87 19.00 -39.97
N PHE A 618 -10.65 20.29 -40.25
CA PHE A 618 -11.44 21.37 -39.67
C PHE A 618 -12.90 21.30 -40.14
N ASN A 619 -13.13 20.88 -41.39
CA ASN A 619 -14.47 20.75 -41.95
C ASN A 619 -15.24 19.55 -41.38
N TYR A 620 -14.59 18.42 -41.12
CA TYR A 620 -15.15 17.29 -40.38
C TYR A 620 -15.57 17.69 -38.96
N TYR A 621 -14.69 18.42 -38.27
CA TYR A 621 -14.95 18.97 -36.94
C TYR A 621 -16.17 19.92 -36.93
N LYS A 622 -16.18 20.87 -37.87
CA LYS A 622 -17.26 21.84 -38.06
C LYS A 622 -18.58 21.15 -38.39
N TYR A 623 -18.57 20.13 -39.25
CA TYR A 623 -19.75 19.33 -39.57
C TYR A 623 -20.33 18.63 -38.33
N ALA A 624 -19.50 17.98 -37.53
CA ALA A 624 -19.94 17.32 -36.29
C ALA A 624 -20.57 18.32 -35.31
N LYS A 625 -19.96 19.51 -35.16
CA LYS A 625 -20.49 20.63 -34.39
C LYS A 625 -21.86 21.11 -34.91
N GLU A 626 -21.99 21.38 -36.21
CA GLU A 626 -23.24 21.88 -36.83
C GLU A 626 -24.39 20.86 -36.77
N LYS A 627 -24.07 19.56 -36.77
CA LYS A 627 -25.05 18.47 -36.69
C LYS A 627 -25.35 18.00 -35.27
N GLY A 628 -24.60 18.46 -34.28
CA GLY A 628 -24.73 18.03 -32.89
C GLY A 628 -24.41 16.55 -32.70
N LEU A 629 -23.34 16.07 -33.34
CA LEU A 629 -22.88 14.69 -33.16
C LEU A 629 -22.13 14.56 -31.84
N ASP A 630 -22.41 13.49 -31.08
CA ASP A 630 -21.68 13.16 -29.86
C ASP A 630 -20.32 12.49 -30.17
N PHE A 631 -20.18 11.90 -31.37
CA PHE A 631 -18.97 11.19 -31.78
C PHE A 631 -18.70 11.32 -33.28
N LEU A 632 -17.43 11.38 -33.66
CA LEU A 632 -16.97 11.36 -35.04
C LEU A 632 -15.73 10.48 -35.17
N ALA A 633 -15.70 9.63 -36.19
CA ALA A 633 -14.50 8.92 -36.62
C ALA A 633 -14.26 9.21 -38.11
N ASN A 634 -13.04 9.58 -38.46
CA ASN A 634 -12.65 9.87 -39.84
C ASN A 634 -11.19 9.50 -40.11
N THR A 635 -10.84 9.38 -41.39
CA THR A 635 -9.46 9.16 -41.83
C THR A 635 -9.02 10.26 -42.78
N LEU A 636 -7.74 10.62 -42.73
CA LEU A 636 -7.07 11.53 -43.66
C LEU A 636 -6.02 10.75 -44.45
N THR A 637 -5.91 11.09 -45.72
CA THR A 637 -4.84 10.59 -46.60
C THR A 637 -3.48 11.13 -46.19
N PHE A 638 -2.41 10.54 -46.73
CA PHE A 638 -1.02 11.02 -46.52
C PHE A 638 -0.86 12.53 -46.79
N GLU A 639 -1.44 13.01 -47.89
CA GLU A 639 -1.35 14.41 -48.32
C GLU A 639 -2.10 15.33 -47.37
N GLU A 640 -3.35 14.99 -47.01
CA GLU A 640 -4.18 15.77 -46.08
C GLU A 640 -3.61 15.81 -44.66
N LYS A 641 -3.07 14.68 -44.17
CA LYS A 641 -2.35 14.62 -42.89
C LYS A 641 -1.14 15.55 -42.93
N ASN A 642 -0.29 15.48 -43.96
CA ASN A 642 0.91 16.32 -44.04
C ASN A 642 0.57 17.81 -44.11
N SER A 643 -0.48 18.21 -44.83
CA SER A 643 -0.89 19.61 -44.90
C SER A 643 -1.31 20.17 -43.54
N ILE A 644 -2.06 19.41 -42.74
CA ILE A 644 -2.48 19.90 -41.41
C ILE A 644 -1.31 19.99 -40.42
N PHE A 645 -0.42 19.00 -40.36
CA PHE A 645 0.74 19.07 -39.46
C PHE A 645 1.71 20.19 -39.85
N MET A 646 1.96 20.41 -41.15
CA MET A 646 2.77 21.55 -41.62
C MET A 646 2.17 22.91 -41.24
N TYR A 647 0.85 23.02 -41.20
CA TYR A 647 0.18 24.22 -40.71
C TYR A 647 0.35 24.37 -39.19
N MET A 648 0.14 23.30 -38.42
CA MET A 648 0.30 23.28 -36.96
C MET A 648 1.72 23.65 -36.51
N PHE A 649 2.76 23.19 -37.22
CA PHE A 649 4.16 23.52 -36.89
C PHE A 649 4.51 25.01 -36.93
N ARG A 650 3.64 25.87 -37.47
CA ARG A 650 3.81 27.33 -37.42
C ARG A 650 3.44 27.94 -36.05
N PHE A 651 2.65 27.21 -35.27
CA PHE A 651 2.13 27.61 -33.96
C PHE A 651 2.76 26.80 -32.82
N MET A 652 3.31 25.63 -33.14
CA MET A 652 4.20 24.89 -32.25
C MET A 652 5.56 25.59 -32.27
N GLY A 653 6.12 25.95 -31.11
CA GLY A 653 7.40 26.67 -30.99
C GLY A 653 8.61 25.87 -31.50
N ASP A 654 9.68 25.77 -30.70
CA ASP A 654 10.85 24.94 -31.03
C ASP A 654 10.50 23.44 -31.00
N TYR A 655 9.91 22.95 -32.10
CA TYR A 655 9.59 21.54 -32.29
C TYR A 655 10.75 20.83 -33.04
N PRO A 656 11.36 19.77 -32.48
CA PRO A 656 12.56 19.15 -33.04
C PRO A 656 12.38 18.69 -34.49
N GLN A 657 13.35 19.00 -35.35
CA GLN A 657 13.25 18.65 -36.79
C GLN A 657 13.13 17.14 -37.01
N ALA A 658 13.82 16.32 -36.22
CA ALA A 658 13.75 14.86 -36.30
C ALA A 658 12.33 14.32 -36.05
N GLU A 659 11.59 14.91 -35.11
CA GLU A 659 10.20 14.52 -34.83
C GLU A 659 9.24 15.00 -35.93
N LYS A 660 9.50 16.17 -36.54
CA LYS A 660 8.73 16.63 -37.73
C LYS A 660 8.88 15.63 -38.87
N ASP A 661 10.10 15.21 -39.16
CA ASP A 661 10.41 14.30 -40.25
C ASP A 661 9.75 12.93 -40.01
N GLU A 662 9.76 12.44 -38.76
CA GLU A 662 9.06 11.21 -38.37
C GLU A 662 7.54 11.32 -38.56
N LEU A 663 6.89 12.36 -38.03
CA LEU A 663 5.45 12.60 -38.17
C LEU A 663 5.02 12.68 -39.65
N LEU A 664 5.81 13.38 -40.47
CA LEU A 664 5.52 13.56 -41.89
C LEU A 664 5.72 12.28 -42.71
N SER A 665 6.56 11.34 -42.26
CA SER A 665 6.81 10.06 -42.93
C SER A 665 5.65 9.05 -42.85
N LYS A 666 4.74 9.21 -41.88
CA LYS A 666 3.64 8.29 -41.60
C LYS A 666 2.56 8.27 -42.69
N PRO A 667 1.93 7.11 -42.98
CA PRO A 667 1.09 6.90 -44.17
C PRO A 667 -0.27 7.64 -44.17
N GLY A 668 -0.79 8.07 -43.03
CA GLY A 668 -2.05 8.83 -42.97
C GLY A 668 -2.46 9.17 -41.54
N LEU A 669 -3.76 9.34 -41.31
CA LEU A 669 -4.29 9.62 -39.96
C LEU A 669 -5.68 9.00 -39.82
N ALA A 670 -5.92 8.23 -38.78
CA ALA A 670 -7.26 7.89 -38.31
C ALA A 670 -7.51 8.65 -37.01
N ILE A 671 -8.67 9.28 -36.90
CA ILE A 671 -9.04 10.09 -35.74
C ILE A 671 -10.39 9.63 -35.23
N SER A 672 -10.49 9.48 -33.91
CA SER A 672 -11.76 9.34 -33.21
C SER A 672 -11.91 10.48 -32.21
N GLN A 673 -13.10 11.07 -32.17
CA GLN A 673 -13.37 12.27 -31.39
C GLN A 673 -14.74 12.20 -30.74
N ALA A 674 -14.75 12.37 -29.43
CA ALA A 674 -15.94 12.46 -28.59
C ALA A 674 -16.21 13.92 -28.22
N PHE A 675 -17.43 14.38 -28.49
CA PHE A 675 -17.87 15.75 -28.26
C PHE A 675 -18.75 15.79 -27.01
N LEU A 676 -18.41 16.69 -26.07
CA LEU A 676 -19.15 16.88 -24.82
C LEU A 676 -19.46 18.36 -24.61
N LYS A 677 -20.15 18.69 -23.51
CA LYS A 677 -20.69 20.04 -23.33
C LYS A 677 -19.60 21.13 -23.37
N ASN A 678 -18.44 20.89 -22.76
CA ASN A 678 -17.41 21.92 -22.65
C ASN A 678 -16.13 21.59 -23.43
N ILE A 679 -15.86 20.30 -23.65
CA ILE A 679 -14.63 19.84 -24.31
C ILE A 679 -14.95 18.85 -25.44
N SER A 680 -14.03 18.71 -26.38
CA SER A 680 -14.00 17.54 -27.28
C SER A 680 -12.70 16.76 -27.05
N LEU A 681 -12.79 15.49 -26.64
CA LEU A 681 -11.65 14.60 -26.45
C LEU A 681 -11.41 13.81 -27.73
N TRP A 682 -10.16 13.73 -28.18
CA TRP A 682 -9.79 13.02 -29.41
C TRP A 682 -8.52 12.21 -29.24
N ILE A 683 -8.41 11.18 -30.07
CA ILE A 683 -7.22 10.34 -30.24
C ILE A 683 -6.94 10.17 -31.72
N TYR A 684 -5.68 9.95 -32.07
CA TYR A 684 -5.34 9.61 -33.45
C TYR A 684 -4.26 8.53 -33.59
N ASN A 685 -4.29 7.87 -34.75
CA ASN A 685 -3.35 6.85 -35.19
C ASN A 685 -2.80 7.23 -36.57
N LEU A 686 -1.47 7.36 -36.67
CA LEU A 686 -0.74 7.82 -37.85
C LEU A 686 -0.51 6.71 -38.91
N ASP A 687 -0.80 5.46 -38.57
CA ASP A 687 -0.79 4.34 -39.52
C ASP A 687 -2.12 4.21 -40.29
N ALA A 688 -3.04 5.16 -40.08
CA ALA A 688 -4.37 5.27 -40.73
C ALA A 688 -5.30 4.07 -40.49
N ILE A 689 -5.11 3.38 -39.36
CA ILE A 689 -5.95 2.25 -38.92
C ILE A 689 -7.15 2.81 -38.14
N PRO A 690 -8.39 2.66 -38.63
CA PRO A 690 -9.58 3.09 -37.90
C PRO A 690 -9.77 2.29 -36.61
N TYR A 691 -10.22 2.96 -35.55
CA TYR A 691 -10.59 2.32 -34.29
C TYR A 691 -11.89 1.54 -34.42
N SER A 692 -11.97 0.41 -33.73
CA SER A 692 -13.17 -0.42 -33.63
C SER A 692 -14.31 0.28 -32.87
N GLU A 693 -15.55 -0.21 -33.00
CA GLU A 693 -16.70 0.33 -32.25
C GLU A 693 -16.48 0.23 -30.72
N GLU A 694 -15.91 -0.88 -30.22
CA GLU A 694 -15.60 -1.05 -28.79
C GLU A 694 -14.57 -0.02 -28.28
N GLU A 695 -13.55 0.28 -29.10
CA GLU A 695 -12.55 1.30 -28.78
C GLU A 695 -13.16 2.71 -28.75
N ASN A 696 -14.05 3.01 -29.69
CA ASN A 696 -14.77 4.28 -29.77
C ASN A 696 -15.72 4.48 -28.58
N ASP A 697 -16.45 3.43 -28.18
CA ASP A 697 -17.31 3.44 -26.98
C ASP A 697 -16.50 3.67 -25.70
N THR A 698 -15.32 3.05 -25.61
CA THR A 698 -14.39 3.27 -24.50
C THR A 698 -13.87 4.71 -24.47
N LEU A 699 -13.49 5.29 -25.62
CA LEU A 699 -13.08 6.69 -25.71
C LEU A 699 -14.19 7.65 -25.23
N MET A 700 -15.44 7.39 -25.62
CA MET A 700 -16.59 8.18 -25.15
C MET A 700 -16.74 8.12 -23.61
N ARG A 701 -16.43 6.99 -22.97
CA ARG A 701 -16.41 6.88 -21.49
C ARG A 701 -15.29 7.72 -20.88
N PHE A 702 -14.09 7.70 -21.46
CA PHE A 702 -12.99 8.57 -21.03
C PHE A 702 -13.35 10.05 -21.17
N ALA A 703 -13.98 10.43 -22.29
CA ALA A 703 -14.45 11.79 -22.51
C ALA A 703 -15.42 12.21 -21.41
N LYS A 704 -16.42 11.37 -21.07
CA LYS A 704 -17.42 11.68 -20.04
C LYS A 704 -16.80 11.90 -18.66
N VAL A 705 -15.76 11.13 -18.32
CA VAL A 705 -14.98 11.35 -17.09
C VAL A 705 -14.21 12.66 -17.17
N PHE A 706 -13.56 12.93 -18.29
CA PHE A 706 -12.75 14.13 -18.48
C PHE A 706 -13.57 15.43 -18.51
N GLU A 707 -14.82 15.39 -18.96
CA GLU A 707 -15.76 16.52 -18.87
C GLU A 707 -15.98 16.95 -17.40
N GLN A 708 -16.01 16.01 -16.46
CA GLN A 708 -16.08 16.33 -15.02
C GLN A 708 -14.77 16.99 -14.53
N THR A 709 -13.62 16.53 -15.03
CA THR A 709 -12.32 17.17 -14.78
C THR A 709 -12.33 18.62 -15.24
N PHE A 710 -12.90 18.90 -16.42
CA PHE A 710 -12.95 20.26 -16.94
C PHE A 710 -13.84 21.19 -16.10
N VAL A 711 -14.94 20.67 -15.55
CA VAL A 711 -15.74 21.45 -14.57
C VAL A 711 -14.89 21.80 -13.34
N ARG A 712 -14.13 20.85 -12.80
CA ARG A 712 -13.22 21.09 -11.67
C ARG A 712 -12.12 22.10 -12.02
N PHE A 713 -11.58 22.04 -13.24
CA PHE A 713 -10.63 23.03 -13.75
C PHE A 713 -11.21 24.45 -13.70
N ASN A 714 -12.44 24.64 -14.19
CA ASN A 714 -13.12 25.94 -14.14
C ASN A 714 -13.36 26.42 -12.70
N ASP A 715 -13.71 25.50 -11.79
CA ASP A 715 -13.89 25.82 -10.37
C ASP A 715 -12.56 26.24 -9.72
N LEU A 716 -11.45 25.56 -10.05
CA LEU A 716 -10.11 25.92 -9.59
C LEU A 716 -9.67 27.29 -10.13
N GLN A 717 -9.90 27.60 -11.41
CA GLN A 717 -9.58 28.93 -11.96
C GLN A 717 -10.34 30.04 -11.23
N LYS A 718 -11.62 29.83 -10.92
CA LYS A 718 -12.41 30.78 -10.13
C LYS A 718 -11.86 30.91 -8.70
N ALA A 719 -11.49 29.82 -8.07
CA ALA A 719 -10.92 29.82 -6.71
C ALA A 719 -9.56 30.52 -6.66
N GLU A 720 -8.68 30.29 -7.65
CA GLU A 720 -7.39 30.95 -7.81
C GLU A 720 -7.56 32.47 -7.99
N ALA A 721 -8.48 32.90 -8.87
CA ALA A 721 -8.79 34.31 -9.05
C ALA A 721 -9.34 34.97 -7.77
N GLN A 722 -10.24 34.27 -7.04
CA GLN A 722 -10.76 34.74 -5.75
C GLN A 722 -9.68 34.83 -4.67
N ALA A 723 -8.76 33.85 -4.62
CA ALA A 723 -7.66 33.86 -3.69
C ALA A 723 -6.70 35.02 -3.97
N ARG A 724 -6.42 35.30 -5.26
CA ARG A 724 -5.63 36.45 -5.68
C ARG A 724 -6.28 37.77 -5.28
N GLU A 725 -7.57 37.94 -5.56
CA GLU A 725 -8.32 39.13 -5.16
C GLU A 725 -8.34 39.32 -3.64
N SER A 726 -8.49 38.23 -2.88
CA SER A 726 -8.44 38.26 -1.40
C SER A 726 -7.07 38.68 -0.88
N GLN A 727 -5.97 38.28 -1.54
CA GLN A 727 -4.62 38.72 -1.17
C GLN A 727 -4.46 40.23 -1.36
N ILE A 728 -4.96 40.78 -2.47
CA ILE A 728 -4.93 42.23 -2.73
C ILE A 728 -5.74 42.98 -1.67
N GLU A 729 -6.97 42.54 -1.35
CA GLU A 729 -7.75 43.18 -0.28
C GLU A 729 -7.09 43.05 1.10
N LEU A 730 -6.45 41.92 1.44
CA LEU A 730 -5.70 41.78 2.69
C LEU A 730 -4.52 42.76 2.77
N ALA A 731 -3.80 42.98 1.66
CA ALA A 731 -2.74 43.98 1.57
C ALA A 731 -3.30 45.39 1.81
N LEU A 732 -4.40 45.75 1.13
CA LEU A 732 -5.08 47.03 1.32
C LEU A 732 -5.59 47.21 2.76
N GLU A 733 -6.16 46.18 3.38
CA GLU A 733 -6.63 46.21 4.77
C GLU A 733 -5.49 46.38 5.78
N ARG A 734 -4.32 45.77 5.55
CA ARG A 734 -3.13 46.02 6.40
C ARG A 734 -2.71 47.48 6.36
N ILE A 735 -2.69 48.07 5.16
CA ILE A 735 -2.37 49.47 4.98
C ILE A 735 -3.46 50.34 5.65
N ARG A 736 -4.75 50.05 5.44
CA ARG A 736 -5.87 50.75 6.10
C ARG A 736 -5.77 50.68 7.63
N ALA A 737 -5.44 49.51 8.19
CA ALA A 737 -5.27 49.32 9.62
C ALA A 737 -4.14 50.20 10.18
N GLN A 738 -3.00 50.24 9.49
CA GLN A 738 -1.89 51.12 9.88
C GLN A 738 -2.29 52.60 9.78
N VAL A 739 -3.00 53.00 8.71
CA VAL A 739 -3.55 54.36 8.55
C VAL A 739 -4.46 54.74 9.71
N THR A 740 -5.38 53.85 10.13
CA THR A 740 -6.25 54.13 11.28
C THR A 740 -5.49 54.20 12.60
N GLY A 741 -4.33 53.55 12.68
CA GLY A 741 -3.45 53.52 13.85
C GLY A 741 -2.58 54.77 14.01
N MET A 742 -2.48 55.62 12.98
CA MET A 742 -1.60 56.80 12.99
C MET A 742 -1.88 57.73 14.18
N GLN A 743 -0.83 58.04 14.94
CA GLN A 743 -0.86 58.95 16.09
C GLN A 743 -0.16 60.29 15.80
N GLU A 744 0.87 60.27 14.97
CA GLU A 744 1.62 61.47 14.56
C GLU A 744 1.55 61.67 13.03
N SER A 745 1.61 62.93 12.59
CA SER A 745 1.58 63.26 11.16
C SER A 745 2.82 62.74 10.41
N SER A 746 3.96 62.56 11.09
CA SER A 746 5.19 61.99 10.52
C SER A 746 5.03 60.55 10.01
N GLU A 747 4.08 59.78 10.55
CA GLU A 747 3.84 58.37 10.21
C GLU A 747 3.32 58.13 8.79
N LEU A 748 2.91 59.18 8.06
CA LEU A 748 2.49 59.07 6.65
C LEU A 748 3.59 58.45 5.77
N LEU A 749 4.85 58.76 6.07
CA LEU A 749 6.01 58.25 5.36
C LEU A 749 6.19 56.73 5.55
N ASP A 750 5.85 56.21 6.73
CA ASP A 750 5.88 54.76 6.98
C ASP A 750 4.78 54.03 6.21
N ILE A 751 3.63 54.67 5.96
CA ILE A 751 2.58 54.12 5.09
C ILE A 751 3.12 53.87 3.67
N VAL A 752 3.91 54.80 3.12
CA VAL A 752 4.51 54.65 1.77
C VAL A 752 5.48 53.45 1.71
N VAL A 753 6.25 53.23 2.77
CA VAL A 753 7.15 52.06 2.91
C VAL A 753 6.33 50.76 2.96
N THR A 754 5.24 50.74 3.73
CA THR A 754 4.36 49.58 3.82
C THR A 754 3.63 49.30 2.51
N MET A 755 3.19 50.34 1.80
CA MET A 755 2.59 50.22 0.47
C MET A 755 3.55 49.52 -0.50
N ARG A 756 4.81 49.96 -0.60
CA ARG A 756 5.81 49.23 -1.41
C ARG A 756 5.93 47.78 -0.98
N SER A 757 6.06 47.54 0.32
CA SER A 757 6.28 46.20 0.86
C SER A 757 5.14 45.25 0.53
N GLU A 758 3.89 45.70 0.65
CA GLU A 758 2.72 44.90 0.28
C GLU A 758 2.58 44.76 -1.24
N PHE A 759 2.90 45.79 -2.02
CA PHE A 759 2.91 45.75 -3.48
C PHE A 759 3.90 44.68 -4.00
N VAL A 760 5.12 44.63 -3.46
CA VAL A 760 6.13 43.61 -3.80
C VAL A 760 5.75 42.22 -3.28
N LYS A 761 5.10 42.10 -2.11
CA LYS A 761 4.60 40.80 -1.59
C LYS A 761 3.50 40.19 -2.47
N LEU A 762 2.75 41.02 -3.19
CA LEU A 762 1.80 40.57 -4.21
C LEU A 762 2.51 40.10 -5.49
N GLY A 763 3.83 40.16 -5.58
CA GLY A 763 4.60 39.69 -6.72
C GLY A 763 4.85 40.74 -7.80
N HIS A 764 4.44 41.99 -7.57
CA HIS A 764 4.76 43.10 -8.47
C HIS A 764 6.22 43.56 -8.27
N GLU A 765 6.85 44.00 -9.33
CA GLU A 765 8.21 44.55 -9.27
C GLU A 765 8.16 46.05 -8.96
N ALA A 766 8.93 46.51 -7.98
CA ALA A 766 9.07 47.93 -7.65
C ALA A 766 10.43 48.20 -7.00
N HIS A 767 11.31 48.92 -7.70
CA HIS A 767 12.59 49.36 -7.13
C HIS A 767 12.36 50.45 -6.10
N TYR A 768 12.05 51.66 -6.55
CA TYR A 768 11.64 52.77 -5.69
C TYR A 768 10.12 52.89 -5.70
N PHE A 769 9.54 53.27 -4.56
CA PHE A 769 8.14 53.65 -4.43
C PHE A 769 8.07 55.04 -3.83
N TRP A 770 7.15 55.90 -4.29
CA TRP A 770 7.05 57.27 -3.80
C TRP A 770 5.62 57.73 -3.65
N HIS A 771 5.47 58.78 -2.85
CA HIS A 771 4.35 59.71 -2.98
C HIS A 771 4.90 61.08 -3.37
N MET A 772 4.12 61.83 -4.14
CA MET A 772 4.45 63.21 -4.48
C MET A 772 3.19 64.06 -4.41
N ARG A 773 3.21 65.06 -3.53
CA ARG A 773 2.14 66.07 -3.39
C ARG A 773 2.35 67.17 -4.42
N TRP A 774 1.25 67.65 -4.98
CA TRP A 774 1.26 68.74 -5.95
C TRP A 774 0.80 70.03 -5.26
N LEU A 775 1.74 70.94 -4.98
CA LEU A 775 1.46 72.29 -4.51
C LEU A 775 1.49 73.29 -5.69
N PRO A 776 0.96 74.52 -5.54
CA PRO A 776 0.93 75.48 -6.64
C PRO A 776 2.30 75.80 -7.24
N ASP A 777 3.35 75.89 -6.40
CA ASP A 777 4.68 76.35 -6.81
C ASP A 777 5.75 75.24 -6.79
N ILE A 778 5.53 74.18 -6.01
CA ILE A 778 6.48 73.07 -5.81
C ILE A 778 5.78 71.70 -5.77
N TYR A 779 6.57 70.63 -5.90
CA TYR A 779 6.23 69.27 -5.54
C TYR A 779 6.90 68.93 -4.21
N GLU A 780 6.16 68.32 -3.29
CA GLU A 780 6.76 67.66 -2.12
C GLU A 780 6.83 66.16 -2.41
N LYS A 781 8.04 65.61 -2.52
CA LYS A 781 8.25 64.21 -2.88
C LYS A 781 8.98 63.47 -1.77
N ALA A 782 8.44 62.32 -1.38
CA ALA A 782 9.13 61.36 -0.54
C ALA A 782 9.13 59.98 -1.20
N MET A 783 10.30 59.35 -1.22
CA MET A 783 10.49 58.04 -1.85
C MET A 783 11.28 57.10 -0.95
N THR A 784 10.96 55.82 -1.04
CA THR A 784 11.63 54.76 -0.30
C THR A 784 13.11 54.69 -0.66
N SER A 785 13.94 54.08 0.18
CA SER A 785 15.29 53.67 -0.22
C SER A 785 15.25 52.61 -1.33
N GLY A 786 16.38 52.34 -1.98
CA GLY A 786 16.45 51.33 -3.06
C GLY A 786 16.09 49.91 -2.63
N ASP A 787 16.33 49.55 -1.36
CA ASP A 787 15.87 48.29 -0.74
C ASP A 787 14.40 48.35 -0.27
N GLY A 788 13.86 49.56 -0.19
CA GLY A 788 12.52 49.92 0.23
C GLY A 788 12.17 49.63 1.68
N THR A 789 13.15 49.60 2.58
CA THR A 789 12.94 49.32 4.02
C THR A 789 12.58 50.56 4.84
N ARG A 790 12.83 51.76 4.30
CA ARG A 790 12.54 53.05 4.93
C ARG A 790 12.32 54.13 3.86
N ILE A 791 11.95 55.34 4.27
CA ILE A 791 12.11 56.51 3.40
C ILE A 791 13.60 56.82 3.22
N GLY A 792 14.00 56.90 1.95
CA GLY A 792 15.37 57.12 1.51
C GLY A 792 15.61 58.58 1.14
N MET A 793 14.64 59.23 0.47
CA MET A 793 14.75 60.63 0.08
C MET A 793 13.48 61.41 0.38
N VAL A 794 13.66 62.65 0.84
CA VAL A 794 12.61 63.67 1.02
C VAL A 794 13.10 64.96 0.41
N MET A 795 12.34 65.50 -0.54
CA MET A 795 12.76 66.65 -1.34
C MET A 795 11.57 67.53 -1.77
N GLU A 796 11.86 68.80 -1.98
CA GLU A 796 10.98 69.72 -2.70
C GLU A 796 11.52 69.93 -4.12
N LEU A 797 10.66 69.85 -5.14
CA LEU A 797 11.03 70.02 -6.55
C LEU A 797 10.21 71.14 -7.19
N PRO A 798 10.76 71.95 -8.11
CA PRO A 798 9.97 72.98 -8.77
C PRO A 798 9.00 72.39 -9.79
N ARG A 799 7.84 73.03 -9.95
CA ARG A 799 6.74 72.55 -10.81
C ARG A 799 7.10 72.37 -12.29
N HIS A 800 8.06 73.14 -12.79
CA HIS A 800 8.51 73.04 -14.17
C HIS A 800 9.24 71.72 -14.48
N MET A 801 9.74 70.98 -13.48
CA MET A 801 10.40 69.70 -13.70
C MET A 801 9.52 68.69 -14.46
N HIS A 802 8.26 68.53 -14.02
CA HIS A 802 7.25 67.76 -14.76
C HIS A 802 6.52 68.59 -15.82
N GLY A 803 6.36 69.90 -15.59
CA GLY A 803 5.67 70.80 -16.52
C GLY A 803 6.33 70.93 -17.89
N GLU A 804 7.64 70.66 -17.99
CA GLU A 804 8.40 70.65 -19.25
C GLU A 804 8.40 69.29 -19.95
N ILE A 805 7.84 68.23 -19.35
CA ILE A 805 7.72 66.89 -19.94
C ILE A 805 6.29 66.76 -20.46
N PRO A 806 6.03 66.82 -21.78
CA PRO A 806 4.67 66.90 -22.32
C PRO A 806 3.72 65.81 -21.82
N LEU A 807 4.20 64.55 -21.76
CA LEU A 807 3.41 63.41 -21.26
C LEU A 807 2.93 63.63 -19.83
N LEU A 808 3.83 64.06 -18.93
CA LEU A 808 3.51 64.25 -17.52
C LEU A 808 2.67 65.51 -17.31
N ALA A 809 2.98 66.60 -18.02
CA ALA A 809 2.22 67.84 -17.97
C ALA A 809 0.77 67.69 -18.46
N ASP A 810 0.56 66.89 -19.52
CA ASP A 810 -0.77 66.57 -20.04
C ASP A 810 -1.50 65.59 -19.12
N TRP A 811 -0.81 64.56 -18.61
CA TRP A 811 -1.37 63.65 -17.62
C TRP A 811 -1.86 64.42 -16.41
N GLU A 812 -1.02 65.28 -15.82
CA GLU A 812 -1.32 66.03 -14.61
C GLU A 812 -2.60 66.88 -14.72
N LYS A 813 -2.79 67.53 -15.88
CA LYS A 813 -3.99 68.32 -16.22
C LYS A 813 -5.20 67.47 -16.62
N GLY A 814 -4.97 66.22 -17.00
CA GLY A 814 -5.98 65.26 -17.45
C GLY A 814 -6.70 64.54 -16.30
N LYS A 815 -7.40 63.46 -16.67
CA LYS A 815 -8.18 62.60 -15.75
C LYS A 815 -7.78 61.12 -15.79
N GLU A 816 -6.76 60.77 -16.57
CA GLU A 816 -6.31 59.38 -16.67
C GLU A 816 -5.78 58.91 -15.30
N PRO A 817 -6.15 57.71 -14.84
CA PRO A 817 -5.82 57.24 -13.50
C PRO A 817 -4.33 56.93 -13.34
N THR A 818 -3.66 56.54 -14.43
CA THR A 818 -2.25 56.14 -14.45
C THR A 818 -1.51 56.76 -15.62
N VAL A 819 -0.19 56.81 -15.50
CA VAL A 819 0.73 57.13 -16.60
C VAL A 819 1.97 56.25 -16.49
N VAL A 820 2.49 55.81 -17.65
CA VAL A 820 3.75 55.08 -17.77
C VAL A 820 4.73 55.98 -18.52
N TYR A 821 5.82 56.36 -17.85
CA TYR A 821 6.90 57.14 -18.43
C TYR A 821 8.16 56.27 -18.54
N ALA A 822 8.28 55.59 -19.69
CA ALA A 822 9.42 54.75 -20.02
C ALA A 822 10.53 55.59 -20.66
N MET A 823 11.69 55.65 -20.01
CA MET A 823 12.85 56.44 -20.42
C MET A 823 14.01 55.52 -20.80
N ASP A 824 14.65 55.80 -21.93
CA ASP A 824 15.92 55.18 -22.27
C ASP A 824 17.03 55.64 -21.28
N ALA A 825 18.21 55.03 -21.39
CA ALA A 825 19.32 55.26 -20.47
C ALA A 825 19.70 56.75 -20.32
N GLU A 826 19.81 57.51 -21.41
CA GLU A 826 20.24 58.90 -21.34
C GLU A 826 19.11 59.82 -20.87
N ALA A 827 17.86 59.58 -21.30
CA ALA A 827 16.71 60.32 -20.78
C ALA A 827 16.51 60.09 -19.27
N ALA A 828 16.76 58.88 -18.77
CA ALA A 828 16.70 58.54 -17.36
C ALA A 828 17.81 59.22 -16.54
N VAL A 829 19.05 59.25 -17.04
CA VAL A 829 20.17 59.99 -16.42
C VAL A 829 19.85 61.47 -16.35
N ASP A 830 19.42 62.09 -17.45
CA ASP A 830 19.05 63.51 -17.50
C ASP A 830 17.93 63.84 -16.50
N TYR A 831 16.94 62.95 -16.37
CA TYR A 831 15.84 63.14 -15.44
C TYR A 831 16.31 63.11 -13.98
N VAL A 832 17.15 62.13 -13.61
CA VAL A 832 17.70 62.00 -12.24
C VAL A 832 18.65 63.16 -11.94
N ASP A 833 19.50 63.58 -12.87
CA ASP A 833 20.38 64.73 -12.71
C ASP A 833 19.60 66.03 -12.51
N LYS A 834 18.48 66.22 -13.22
CA LYS A 834 17.54 67.33 -12.97
C LYS A 834 16.91 67.25 -11.58
N MET A 835 16.54 66.07 -11.12
CA MET A 835 15.98 65.87 -9.78
C MET A 835 16.99 66.28 -8.70
N VAL A 836 18.25 65.85 -8.84
CA VAL A 836 19.32 66.13 -7.88
C VAL A 836 19.73 67.61 -7.92
N SER A 837 19.79 68.23 -9.10
CA SER A 837 20.22 69.63 -9.25
C SER A 837 19.15 70.65 -8.86
N LEU A 838 17.86 70.35 -9.09
CA LEU A 838 16.75 71.25 -8.78
C LEU A 838 16.11 70.97 -7.41
N GLY A 839 16.37 69.80 -6.82
CA GLY A 839 15.77 69.37 -5.56
C GLY A 839 16.35 70.08 -4.34
N ASN A 840 15.47 70.56 -3.48
CA ASN A 840 15.82 70.98 -2.12
C ASN A 840 15.64 69.79 -1.17
N PHE A 841 16.74 69.10 -0.84
CA PHE A 841 16.71 67.84 -0.09
C PHE A 841 16.74 68.05 1.42
N GLN A 842 15.77 67.44 2.10
CA GLN A 842 15.78 67.27 3.56
C GLN A 842 16.47 65.97 3.95
N GLN A 843 16.37 64.93 3.10
CA GLN A 843 17.00 63.63 3.29
C GLN A 843 17.42 63.05 1.93
N ILE A 844 18.60 62.42 1.87
CA ILE A 844 19.15 61.82 0.65
C ILE A 844 19.54 60.36 0.95
N ASP A 845 19.23 59.46 0.01
CA ASP A 845 19.67 58.06 0.07
C ASP A 845 21.09 57.95 -0.51
N PRO A 846 22.10 57.59 0.31
CA PRO A 846 23.47 57.41 -0.19
C PRO A 846 23.63 56.22 -1.14
N GLN A 847 22.62 55.33 -1.25
CA GLN A 847 22.62 54.19 -2.17
C GLN A 847 21.82 54.44 -3.47
N ALA A 848 21.44 55.69 -3.73
CA ALA A 848 20.80 56.06 -4.99
C ALA A 848 21.67 55.66 -6.20
N PRO A 849 21.09 55.06 -7.26
CA PRO A 849 21.85 54.69 -8.46
C PRO A 849 22.46 55.93 -9.10
N GLY A 850 23.76 55.88 -9.38
CA GLY A 850 24.46 56.93 -10.11
C GLY A 850 24.21 56.85 -11.62
N PRO A 851 24.72 57.82 -12.41
CA PRO A 851 24.56 57.82 -13.86
C PRO A 851 25.06 56.54 -14.55
N ASP A 852 26.15 55.95 -14.08
CA ASP A 852 26.71 54.73 -14.65
C ASP A 852 25.85 53.48 -14.33
N ASP A 853 25.20 53.46 -13.15
CA ASP A 853 24.27 52.38 -12.77
C ASP A 853 23.01 52.43 -13.64
N ILE A 854 22.47 53.63 -13.89
CA ILE A 854 21.29 53.83 -14.76
C ILE A 854 21.60 53.37 -16.19
N ARG A 855 22.80 53.68 -16.71
CA ARG A 855 23.24 53.21 -18.03
C ARG A 855 23.39 51.69 -18.09
N ALA A 856 23.87 51.05 -17.02
CA ALA A 856 24.00 49.60 -16.94
C ALA A 856 22.63 48.88 -16.90
N ILE A 857 21.63 49.50 -16.28
CA ILE A 857 20.24 49.01 -16.25
C ILE A 857 19.56 49.15 -17.62
N GLY A 858 20.03 50.08 -18.47
CA GLY A 858 19.52 50.29 -19.82
C GLY A 858 18.29 51.20 -19.91
N GLY A 859 18.02 52.00 -18.87
CA GLY A 859 16.87 52.91 -18.79
C GLY A 859 16.10 52.79 -17.47
N LEU A 860 15.05 53.59 -17.32
CA LEU A 860 14.13 53.54 -16.18
C LEU A 860 12.70 53.76 -16.65
N THR A 861 11.76 53.05 -16.05
CA THR A 861 10.33 53.27 -16.29
C THR A 861 9.65 53.69 -15.01
N PHE A 862 8.93 54.81 -15.03
CA PHE A 862 8.09 55.25 -13.93
C PHE A 862 6.63 54.95 -14.21
N VAL A 863 6.00 54.23 -13.29
CA VAL A 863 4.56 53.95 -13.30
C VAL A 863 3.94 54.74 -12.17
N MET A 864 3.05 55.68 -12.51
CA MET A 864 2.44 56.60 -11.55
C MET A 864 0.92 56.48 -11.60
N ALA A 865 0.30 56.59 -10.43
CA ALA A 865 -1.14 56.64 -10.26
C ALA A 865 -1.55 57.90 -9.50
N ARG A 866 -2.64 58.52 -9.95
CA ARG A 866 -3.16 59.77 -9.40
C ARG A 866 -3.84 59.55 -8.06
N THR A 867 -3.57 60.44 -7.11
CA THR A 867 -4.28 60.57 -5.84
C THR A 867 -5.06 61.89 -5.82
N THR A 868 -5.89 62.13 -4.81
CA THR A 868 -6.62 63.42 -4.71
C THR A 868 -5.72 64.62 -4.40
N HIS A 869 -4.47 64.40 -4.00
CA HIS A 869 -3.53 65.44 -3.56
C HIS A 869 -2.22 65.47 -4.38
N GLY A 870 -2.09 64.58 -5.36
CA GLY A 870 -0.91 64.43 -6.21
C GLY A 870 -0.83 63.03 -6.82
N GLU A 871 0.21 62.28 -6.50
CA GLU A 871 0.46 60.94 -7.03
C GLU A 871 1.14 59.99 -6.02
N ILE A 872 1.03 58.70 -6.31
CA ILE A 872 1.97 57.67 -5.87
C ILE A 872 2.55 56.99 -7.11
N GLY A 873 3.75 56.42 -7.00
CA GLY A 873 4.34 55.72 -8.13
C GLY A 873 5.48 54.81 -7.74
N PHE A 874 5.89 53.99 -8.69
CA PHE A 874 7.06 53.12 -8.55
C PHE A 874 7.91 53.10 -9.82
N SER A 875 9.16 52.64 -9.67
CA SER A 875 10.10 52.50 -10.78
C SER A 875 10.41 51.05 -11.11
N LEU A 876 10.57 50.78 -12.40
CA LEU A 876 11.05 49.53 -12.98
C LEU A 876 12.41 49.74 -13.68
N PRO A 877 13.30 48.74 -13.64
CA PRO A 877 14.54 48.77 -14.40
C PRO A 877 14.28 48.65 -15.91
N GLY A 878 14.96 49.49 -16.71
CA GLY A 878 14.88 49.45 -18.17
C GLY A 878 13.65 50.15 -18.75
N VAL A 879 13.45 49.94 -20.06
CA VAL A 879 12.35 50.53 -20.84
C VAL A 879 11.20 49.52 -20.94
N VAL A 880 10.18 49.69 -20.12
CA VAL A 880 8.99 48.82 -20.04
C VAL A 880 7.77 49.64 -20.46
N PRO A 881 7.48 49.78 -21.77
CA PRO A 881 6.40 50.64 -22.25
C PRO A 881 5.01 50.09 -21.91
N ASP A 882 4.89 48.76 -21.80
CA ASP A 882 3.65 48.06 -21.45
C ASP A 882 3.86 47.20 -20.19
N PRO A 883 3.92 47.80 -18.99
CA PRO A 883 3.98 47.04 -17.74
C PRO A 883 2.74 46.15 -17.57
N PRO A 884 2.82 45.07 -16.78
CA PRO A 884 1.68 44.19 -16.55
C PRO A 884 0.44 44.97 -16.11
N ALA A 885 -0.71 44.72 -16.75
CA ALA A 885 -1.95 45.46 -16.47
C ALA A 885 -2.37 45.36 -14.99
N GLU A 886 -2.11 44.21 -14.35
CA GLU A 886 -2.39 43.98 -12.93
C GLU A 886 -1.58 44.92 -12.00
N ASP A 887 -0.35 45.30 -12.38
CA ASP A 887 0.47 46.25 -11.61
C ASP A 887 -0.20 47.63 -11.58
N LEU A 888 -0.72 48.07 -12.72
CA LEU A 888 -1.44 49.35 -12.85
C LEU A 888 -2.76 49.32 -12.07
N GLU A 889 -3.56 48.25 -12.23
CA GLU A 889 -4.82 48.08 -11.52
C GLU A 889 -4.62 48.05 -10.00
N THR A 890 -3.59 47.35 -9.53
CA THR A 890 -3.24 47.28 -8.10
C THR A 890 -2.76 48.63 -7.59
N LEU A 891 -1.91 49.35 -8.34
CA LEU A 891 -1.44 50.68 -7.94
C LEU A 891 -2.61 51.67 -7.82
N VAL A 892 -3.59 51.62 -8.74
CA VAL A 892 -4.82 52.43 -8.67
C VAL A 892 -5.63 52.12 -7.40
N ARG A 893 -5.73 50.86 -6.97
CA ARG A 893 -6.41 50.53 -5.71
C ARG A 893 -5.67 51.08 -4.48
N PHE A 894 -4.35 51.12 -4.54
CA PHE A 894 -3.51 51.68 -3.49
C PHE A 894 -3.70 53.19 -3.33
N THR A 895 -4.05 53.94 -4.40
CA THR A 895 -4.32 55.38 -4.31
C THR A 895 -5.47 55.70 -3.36
N ALA A 896 -6.54 54.89 -3.39
CA ALA A 896 -7.71 55.09 -2.54
C ALA A 896 -7.39 54.94 -1.04
N VAL A 897 -6.49 54.02 -0.69
CA VAL A 897 -6.03 53.86 0.70
C VAL A 897 -5.05 54.96 1.09
N PHE A 898 -4.17 55.37 0.17
CA PHE A 898 -3.28 56.50 0.40
C PHE A 898 -4.03 57.82 0.60
N ASP A 899 -5.14 58.04 -0.11
CA ASP A 899 -6.00 59.21 0.10
C ASP A 899 -6.60 59.24 1.52
N LEU A 900 -6.90 58.07 2.10
CA LEU A 900 -7.31 57.97 3.52
C LEU A 900 -6.14 58.29 4.46
N ALA A 901 -4.94 57.78 4.17
CA ALA A 901 -3.71 58.07 4.90
C ALA A 901 -3.42 59.57 4.92
N TYR A 902 -3.55 60.21 3.77
CA TYR A 902 -3.28 61.62 3.59
C TYR A 902 -4.29 62.50 4.31
N ARG A 903 -5.58 62.15 4.27
CA ARG A 903 -6.60 62.87 5.06
C ARG A 903 -6.32 62.77 6.56
N ARG A 904 -5.94 61.59 7.04
CA ARG A 904 -5.57 61.38 8.45
C ARG A 904 -4.33 62.18 8.83
N PHE A 905 -3.35 62.28 7.93
CA PHE A 905 -2.19 63.14 8.08
C PHE A 905 -2.57 64.60 8.28
N GLU A 906 -3.48 65.15 7.46
CA GLU A 906 -3.95 66.52 7.61
C GLU A 906 -4.68 66.74 8.94
N ASP A 907 -5.57 65.81 9.32
CA ASP A 907 -6.28 65.85 10.61
C ASP A 907 -5.31 65.84 11.80
N LEU A 908 -4.26 65.01 11.75
CA LEU A 908 -3.24 64.92 12.80
C LEU A 908 -2.40 66.20 12.88
N LYS A 909 -1.99 66.75 11.74
CA LYS A 909 -1.22 68.00 11.67
C LYS A 909 -2.00 69.18 12.28
N ASP A 910 -3.31 69.22 12.06
CA ASP A 910 -4.18 70.22 12.69
C ASP A 910 -4.34 69.98 14.20
N SER A 911 -4.48 68.73 14.63
CA SER A 911 -4.54 68.35 16.06
C SER A 911 -3.24 68.69 16.80
N GLU A 912 -2.08 68.41 16.21
CA GLU A 912 -0.76 68.74 16.76
C GLU A 912 -0.61 70.25 16.97
N ARG A 913 -1.03 71.06 15.98
CA ARG A 913 -1.04 72.52 16.07
C ARG A 913 -1.96 73.02 17.19
N GLN A 914 -3.16 72.45 17.31
CA GLN A 914 -4.10 72.81 18.39
C GLN A 914 -3.55 72.45 19.77
N LYS A 915 -2.90 71.29 19.92
CA LYS A 915 -2.26 70.88 21.17
C LYS A 915 -1.16 71.87 21.57
N ARG A 916 -0.29 72.25 20.62
CA ARG A 916 0.77 73.24 20.85
C ARG A 916 0.21 74.58 21.31
N GLU A 917 -0.85 75.07 20.67
CA GLU A 917 -1.50 76.32 21.06
C GLU A 917 -2.17 76.24 22.45
N ALA A 918 -2.78 75.11 22.80
CA ALA A 918 -3.38 74.88 24.12
C ALA A 918 -2.31 74.85 25.24
N GLU A 919 -1.14 74.28 24.98
CA GLU A 919 0.00 74.29 25.91
C GLU A 919 0.47 75.73 26.18
N ILE A 920 0.54 76.58 25.15
CA ILE A 920 0.90 77.99 25.28
C ILE A 920 -0.15 78.75 26.11
N GLU A 921 -1.44 78.58 25.82
CA GLU A 921 -2.50 79.23 26.60
C GLU A 921 -2.54 78.79 28.07
N LEU A 922 -2.29 77.51 28.35
CA LEU A 922 -2.18 77.01 29.73
C LEU A 922 -1.01 77.66 30.49
N ALA A 923 0.14 77.82 29.82
CA ALA A 923 1.30 78.50 30.38
C ALA A 923 0.98 79.98 30.71
N LEU A 924 0.31 80.68 29.79
CA LEU A 924 -0.14 82.06 30.00
C LEU A 924 -1.11 82.17 31.20
N GLU A 925 -2.06 81.24 31.32
CA GLU A 925 -3.03 81.25 32.42
C GLU A 925 -2.39 80.98 33.78
N ARG A 926 -1.36 80.11 33.84
CA ARG A 926 -0.59 79.89 35.07
C ARG A 926 0.11 81.16 35.56
N ILE A 927 0.62 81.97 34.61
CA ILE A 927 1.23 83.27 34.92
C ILE A 927 0.17 84.25 35.43
N ARG A 928 -1.00 84.33 34.78
CA ARG A 928 -2.13 85.15 35.26
C ARG A 928 -2.53 84.77 36.68
N ALA A 929 -2.75 83.48 36.92
CA ALA A 929 -3.19 82.95 38.20
C ALA A 929 -2.17 83.24 39.31
N ARG A 930 -0.87 83.00 39.06
CA ARG A 930 0.17 83.27 40.07
C ARG A 930 0.27 84.76 40.41
N THR A 931 0.19 85.63 39.40
CA THR A 931 0.26 87.08 39.58
C THR A 931 -0.95 87.60 40.36
N MET A 932 -2.16 87.12 40.04
CA MET A 932 -3.39 87.51 40.75
C MET A 932 -3.43 87.01 42.21
N ALA A 933 -2.77 85.89 42.50
CA ALA A 933 -2.71 85.31 43.84
C ALA A 933 -1.76 86.05 44.81
N MET A 934 -0.95 86.99 44.32
CA MET A 934 -0.01 87.74 45.15
C MET A 934 -0.69 88.48 46.32
N GLN A 935 -0.08 88.39 47.50
CA GLN A 935 -0.52 89.06 48.73
C GLN A 935 0.39 90.21 49.15
N ASN A 936 1.64 90.23 48.68
CA ASN A 936 2.58 91.33 48.87
C ASN A 936 3.48 91.51 47.63
N SER A 937 4.14 92.67 47.52
CA SER A 937 4.94 93.02 46.34
C SER A 937 6.22 92.20 46.19
N GLU A 938 6.79 91.65 47.28
CA GLU A 938 7.98 90.78 47.23
C GLU A 938 7.71 89.42 46.57
N GLU A 939 6.44 89.06 46.37
CA GLU A 939 6.05 87.83 45.70
C GLU A 939 6.29 87.84 44.17
N LEU A 940 6.83 88.94 43.64
CA LEU A 940 7.10 89.05 42.21
C LEU A 940 8.24 88.12 41.74
N LYS A 941 9.15 87.75 42.65
CA LYS A 941 10.17 86.72 42.40
C LYS A 941 9.56 85.35 42.05
N GLU A 942 8.47 84.96 42.69
CA GLU A 942 7.80 83.69 42.35
C GLU A 942 7.09 83.80 40.99
N VAL A 943 6.64 84.99 40.57
CA VAL A 943 6.02 85.18 39.26
C VAL A 943 7.05 85.00 38.14
N ILE A 944 8.22 85.65 38.23
CA ILE A 944 9.29 85.46 37.24
C ILE A 944 9.83 84.02 37.25
N GLN A 945 9.87 83.34 38.41
CA GLN A 945 10.18 81.92 38.47
C GLN A 945 9.13 81.05 37.74
N VAL A 946 7.84 81.37 37.86
CA VAL A 946 6.78 80.67 37.10
C VAL A 946 6.94 80.92 35.60
N ILE A 947 7.22 82.16 35.18
CA ILE A 947 7.50 82.50 33.78
C ILE A 947 8.68 81.67 33.25
N PHE A 948 9.80 81.66 33.96
CA PHE A 948 10.99 80.87 33.60
C PHE A 948 10.68 79.38 33.45
N ASN A 949 9.96 78.79 34.41
CA ASN A 949 9.57 77.39 34.36
C ASN A 949 8.61 77.08 33.20
N GLN A 950 7.71 78.00 32.86
CA GLN A 950 6.78 77.81 31.74
C GLN A 950 7.49 77.91 30.38
N LEU A 951 8.48 78.78 30.22
CA LEU A 951 9.29 78.85 29.01
C LEU A 951 10.02 77.52 28.77
N SER A 952 10.64 76.96 29.81
CA SER A 952 11.25 75.62 29.74
C SER A 952 10.23 74.51 29.42
N ALA A 953 9.03 74.57 30.00
CA ALA A 953 7.95 73.61 29.70
C ALA A 953 7.46 73.68 28.24
N LEU A 954 7.54 74.85 27.61
CA LEU A 954 7.25 75.06 26.19
C LEU A 954 8.44 74.74 25.27
N GLN A 955 9.54 74.21 25.83
CA GLN A 955 10.81 73.91 25.15
C GLN A 955 11.52 75.16 24.60
N ILE A 956 11.28 76.33 25.19
CA ILE A 956 12.01 77.55 24.87
C ILE A 956 13.28 77.59 25.72
N ASN A 957 14.44 77.67 25.07
CA ASN A 957 15.74 77.61 25.75
C ASN A 957 16.10 78.95 26.42
N ALA A 958 15.44 79.28 27.53
CA ALA A 958 15.80 80.40 28.39
C ALA A 958 16.68 79.91 29.55
N GLU A 959 17.91 80.40 29.65
CA GLU A 959 18.83 80.11 30.76
C GLU A 959 18.77 81.18 31.86
N HIS A 960 18.23 82.36 31.51
CA HIS A 960 17.95 83.49 32.38
C HIS A 960 16.65 84.16 31.94
N ALA A 961 15.80 84.58 32.88
CA ALA A 961 14.64 85.41 32.61
C ALA A 961 14.53 86.53 33.65
N GLY A 962 14.15 87.73 33.21
CA GLY A 962 13.99 88.86 34.11
C GLY A 962 12.84 89.79 33.76
N ILE A 963 12.30 90.42 34.80
CA ILE A 963 11.29 91.48 34.71
C ILE A 963 11.92 92.78 35.18
N VAL A 964 11.82 93.81 34.35
CA VAL A 964 12.20 95.18 34.69
C VAL A 964 10.97 95.94 35.11
N VAL A 965 11.02 96.58 36.27
CA VAL A 965 9.92 97.37 36.85
C VAL A 965 10.38 98.77 37.22
N ASP A 966 9.43 99.69 37.39
CA ASP A 966 9.68 101.05 37.90
C ASP A 966 10.80 101.77 37.11
N TYR A 967 10.81 101.62 35.78
CA TYR A 967 11.89 102.15 34.92
C TYR A 967 11.53 103.51 34.31
N GLU A 968 12.46 104.47 34.41
CA GLU A 968 12.47 105.73 33.67
C GLU A 968 13.80 105.87 32.93
N PRO A 969 13.85 106.48 31.73
CA PRO A 969 15.09 106.62 30.97
C PRO A 969 16.20 107.32 31.79
N GLY A 970 17.35 106.66 31.92
CA GLY A 970 18.53 107.20 32.63
C GLY A 970 18.53 107.02 34.15
N GLN A 971 17.57 106.27 34.72
CA GLN A 971 17.57 105.88 36.13
C GLN A 971 18.15 104.47 36.32
N ASP A 972 18.39 104.11 37.59
CA ASP A 972 18.82 102.77 37.99
C ASP A 972 17.76 101.72 37.60
N TRP A 973 18.22 100.60 37.07
CA TRP A 973 17.39 99.47 36.69
C TRP A 973 17.00 98.63 37.90
N ASN A 974 15.73 98.25 37.98
CA ASN A 974 15.22 97.35 39.01
C ASN A 974 14.75 96.05 38.37
N PHE A 975 15.50 94.98 38.61
CA PHE A 975 15.26 93.66 38.02
C PHE A 975 14.71 92.68 39.05
N TRP A 976 13.76 91.87 38.60
CA TRP A 976 13.36 90.63 39.23
C TRP A 976 13.79 89.48 38.34
N ILE A 977 14.55 88.53 38.89
CA ILE A 977 15.25 87.55 38.07
C ILE A 977 14.93 86.13 38.54
N ALA A 978 14.76 85.24 37.56
CA ALA A 978 14.82 83.79 37.74
C ALA A 978 15.81 83.20 36.75
N GLU A 979 16.74 82.40 37.25
CA GLU A 979 17.76 81.75 36.44
C GLU A 979 18.28 80.47 37.11
N THR A 980 19.28 79.84 36.48
CA THR A 980 19.89 78.61 36.98
C THR A 980 21.01 78.83 37.98
N GLN A 981 21.62 80.02 38.05
CA GLN A 981 22.68 80.34 39.01
C GLN A 981 22.12 80.89 40.34
N ASP A 982 22.90 80.76 41.41
CA ASP A 982 22.56 81.28 42.73
C ASP A 982 22.87 82.78 42.83
N ILE A 983 21.95 83.61 42.32
CA ILE A 983 22.00 85.08 42.38
C ILE A 983 20.78 85.65 43.12
N PRO A 984 20.82 86.92 43.58
CA PRO A 984 19.66 87.54 44.21
C PRO A 984 18.49 87.65 43.23
N SER A 985 17.31 87.20 43.65
CA SER A 985 16.06 87.31 42.87
C SER A 985 15.57 88.75 42.60
N ARG A 986 16.14 89.74 43.31
CA ARG A 986 15.88 91.16 43.12
C ARG A 986 17.20 91.91 43.16
N ILE A 987 17.50 92.67 42.10
CA ILE A 987 18.73 93.47 42.00
C ILE A 987 18.39 94.89 41.53
N SER A 988 19.17 95.86 41.99
CA SER A 988 19.14 97.24 41.49
C SER A 988 20.53 97.57 40.95
N VAL A 989 20.60 97.96 39.68
CA VAL A 989 21.85 98.22 38.96
C VAL A 989 21.81 99.64 38.40
N PRO A 990 22.87 100.45 38.56
CA PRO A 990 22.89 101.78 37.96
C PRO A 990 22.80 101.70 36.43
N TYR A 991 22.37 102.78 35.79
CA TYR A 991 22.46 102.88 34.33
C TYR A 991 23.95 102.89 33.91
N LEU A 992 24.40 101.89 33.13
CA LEU A 992 25.82 101.65 32.80
C LEU A 992 26.18 101.91 31.33
N ASP A 993 25.21 102.38 30.52
CA ASP A 993 25.35 102.58 29.08
C ASP A 993 25.78 101.30 28.32
N LEU A 994 25.24 100.15 28.76
CA LEU A 994 25.49 98.85 28.12
C LEU A 994 24.73 98.74 26.78
N PRO A 995 25.13 97.84 25.86
CA PRO A 995 24.39 97.58 24.63
C PRO A 995 22.88 97.38 24.84
N TRP A 996 22.50 96.60 25.86
CA TRP A 996 21.09 96.38 26.21
C TRP A 996 20.42 97.66 26.72
N ASP A 997 21.08 98.45 27.58
CA ASP A 997 20.54 99.73 28.10
C ASP A 997 20.16 100.68 26.95
N ARG A 998 21.08 100.84 25.97
CA ARG A 998 20.89 101.73 24.82
C ARG A 998 19.76 101.24 23.92
N GLN A 999 19.70 99.93 23.66
CA GLN A 999 18.63 99.33 22.85
C GLN A 999 17.27 99.43 23.52
N PHE A 1000 17.20 99.24 24.84
CA PHE A 1000 15.98 99.41 25.60
C PHE A 1000 15.48 100.86 25.55
N ALA A 1001 16.38 101.83 25.79
CA ALA A 1001 16.05 103.26 25.72
C ALA A 1001 15.58 103.66 24.31
N GLU A 1002 16.27 103.21 23.26
CA GLU A 1002 15.90 103.46 21.86
C GLU A 1002 14.54 102.84 21.50
N ALA A 1003 14.29 101.60 21.93
CA ALA A 1003 13.03 100.92 21.67
C ALA A 1003 11.86 101.66 22.35
N LYS A 1004 12.04 102.14 23.59
CA LYS A 1004 11.03 102.95 24.28
C LYS A 1004 10.80 104.30 23.61
N GLU A 1005 11.85 105.00 23.19
CA GLU A 1005 11.75 106.28 22.45
C GLU A 1005 10.99 106.12 21.13
N LYS A 1006 11.25 105.02 20.41
CA LYS A 1006 10.63 104.73 19.10
C LYS A 1006 9.28 104.02 19.19
N GLY A 1007 8.78 103.74 20.40
CA GLY A 1007 7.53 103.01 20.61
C GLY A 1007 7.55 101.56 20.10
N LYS A 1008 8.73 100.92 20.08
CA LYS A 1008 8.87 99.49 19.79
C LYS A 1008 8.58 98.68 21.06
N ASP A 1009 7.81 97.61 20.89
CA ASP A 1009 7.42 96.67 21.96
C ASP A 1009 8.32 95.42 22.04
N PHE A 1010 9.27 95.27 21.10
CA PHE A 1010 10.20 94.15 21.05
C PHE A 1010 11.56 94.54 20.44
N PHE A 1011 12.64 93.96 20.96
CA PHE A 1011 13.97 93.99 20.35
C PHE A 1011 14.81 92.79 20.79
N THR A 1012 15.84 92.47 20.00
CA THR A 1012 16.83 91.43 20.32
C THR A 1012 18.22 92.02 20.46
N THR A 1013 19.00 91.45 21.38
CA THR A 1013 20.42 91.76 21.58
C THR A 1013 21.22 90.50 21.33
N HIS A 1014 22.26 90.57 20.50
CA HIS A 1014 23.15 89.45 20.24
C HIS A 1014 24.60 89.90 20.43
N LEU A 1015 25.27 89.31 21.40
CA LEU A 1015 26.66 89.58 21.75
C LEU A 1015 27.50 88.32 21.56
N ASN A 1016 28.61 88.45 20.85
CA ASN A 1016 29.60 87.38 20.78
C ASN A 1016 30.38 87.24 22.10
N PHE A 1017 31.29 86.27 22.19
CA PHE A 1017 32.09 85.99 23.38
C PHE A 1017 32.79 87.23 23.98
N GLU A 1018 33.44 88.05 23.14
CA GLU A 1018 34.20 89.23 23.59
C GLU A 1018 33.27 90.34 24.08
N GLU A 1019 32.23 90.64 23.31
CA GLU A 1019 31.22 91.67 23.63
C GLU A 1019 30.48 91.35 24.94
N LYS A 1020 30.10 90.08 25.10
CA LYS A 1020 29.46 89.55 26.32
C LYS A 1020 30.38 89.64 27.54
N ASN A 1021 31.67 89.30 27.40
CA ASN A 1021 32.60 89.44 28.53
C ASN A 1021 32.72 90.90 28.98
N SER A 1022 32.82 91.84 28.03
CA SER A 1022 32.84 93.28 28.35
C SER A 1022 31.54 93.75 29.01
N PHE A 1023 30.39 93.19 28.60
CA PHE A 1023 29.09 93.45 29.23
C PHE A 1023 29.08 93.04 30.71
N TYR A 1024 29.47 91.80 31.04
CA TYR A 1024 29.45 91.32 32.44
C TYR A 1024 30.57 91.89 33.32
N GLU A 1025 31.74 92.25 32.77
CA GLU A 1025 32.80 92.95 33.53
C GLU A 1025 32.30 94.24 34.16
N LYS A 1026 31.43 94.97 33.45
CA LYS A 1026 30.80 96.20 33.94
C LYS A 1026 29.60 95.92 34.85
N LEU A 1027 28.80 94.90 34.53
CA LEU A 1027 27.54 94.62 35.24
C LEU A 1027 27.74 93.95 36.62
N LEU A 1028 28.54 92.89 36.68
CA LEU A 1028 28.66 92.02 37.86
C LEU A 1028 29.12 92.75 39.15
N PRO A 1029 30.01 93.76 39.14
CA PRO A 1029 30.41 94.49 40.34
C PRO A 1029 29.27 95.21 41.07
N HIS A 1030 28.16 95.48 40.38
CA HIS A 1030 27.00 96.17 40.93
C HIS A 1030 25.95 95.23 41.53
N ILE A 1031 26.14 93.91 41.43
CA ILE A 1031 25.18 92.93 41.94
C ILE A 1031 25.65 92.41 43.31
N PRO A 1032 24.87 92.62 44.38
CA PRO A 1032 25.28 92.22 45.73
C PRO A 1032 25.26 90.70 45.89
N GLY A 1033 26.24 90.15 46.61
CA GLY A 1033 26.24 88.72 47.00
C GLY A 1033 26.70 87.72 45.93
N ILE A 1034 27.17 88.19 44.76
CA ILE A 1034 27.70 87.29 43.72
C ILE A 1034 28.98 86.57 44.18
N THR A 1035 28.98 85.24 44.04
CA THR A 1035 30.17 84.41 44.32
C THR A 1035 31.10 84.34 43.12
N LYS A 1036 32.40 84.07 43.36
CA LYS A 1036 33.38 83.89 42.28
C LYS A 1036 33.02 82.76 41.31
N LYS A 1037 32.36 81.71 41.81
CA LYS A 1037 31.87 80.59 40.99
C LYS A 1037 30.87 81.05 39.91
N VAL A 1038 29.96 81.96 40.28
CA VAL A 1038 28.95 82.51 39.37
C VAL A 1038 29.58 83.47 38.36
N GLN A 1039 30.54 84.29 38.77
CA GLN A 1039 31.31 85.14 37.84
C GLN A 1039 32.04 84.30 36.79
N ASP A 1040 32.73 83.23 37.23
CA ASP A 1040 33.47 82.32 36.35
C ASP A 1040 32.54 81.58 35.36
N PHE A 1041 31.26 81.38 35.70
CA PHE A 1041 30.26 80.79 34.80
C PHE A 1041 29.99 81.75 33.64
N TYR A 1042 29.54 82.98 33.91
CA TYR A 1042 29.23 83.94 32.84
C TYR A 1042 30.43 84.20 31.92
N PHE A 1043 31.65 84.30 32.46
CA PHE A 1043 32.86 84.53 31.65
C PHE A 1043 33.26 83.36 30.74
N LYS A 1044 32.72 82.15 30.96
CA LYS A 1044 32.99 80.96 30.12
C LYS A 1044 31.97 80.71 29.02
N CYS A 1045 30.80 81.34 29.11
CA CYS A 1045 29.73 81.18 28.13
C CYS A 1045 30.13 81.69 26.73
N PRO A 1046 29.80 80.97 25.64
CA PRO A 1046 30.24 81.29 24.28
C PRO A 1046 29.64 82.57 23.68
N GLY A 1047 28.47 83.02 24.15
CA GLY A 1047 27.82 84.25 23.67
C GLY A 1047 26.66 84.66 24.57
N LEU A 1048 25.88 85.65 24.15
CA LEU A 1048 24.64 86.06 24.80
C LEU A 1048 23.63 86.53 23.77
N ALA A 1049 22.49 85.86 23.72
CA ALA A 1049 21.33 86.28 22.95
C ALA A 1049 20.20 86.64 23.93
N ILE A 1050 19.62 87.82 23.75
CA ILE A 1050 18.55 88.37 24.59
C ILE A 1050 17.37 88.70 23.68
N SER A 1051 16.18 88.22 24.04
CA SER A 1051 14.91 88.72 23.48
C SER A 1051 14.20 89.52 24.56
N THR A 1052 13.86 90.77 24.26
CA THR A 1052 13.25 91.69 25.24
C THR A 1052 11.92 92.23 24.71
N VAL A 1053 10.87 92.04 25.50
CA VAL A 1053 9.54 92.59 25.29
C VAL A 1053 9.35 93.79 26.20
N ILE A 1054 8.92 94.91 25.63
CA ILE A 1054 8.63 96.15 26.35
C ILE A 1054 7.12 96.34 26.39
N GLN A 1055 6.59 96.53 27.59
CA GLN A 1055 5.21 96.92 27.84
C GLN A 1055 5.17 98.30 28.51
N ASN A 1056 3.98 98.79 28.85
CA ASN A 1056 3.83 100.14 29.40
C ASN A 1056 4.59 100.34 30.71
N ASP A 1057 4.44 99.40 31.65
CA ASP A 1057 4.95 99.52 33.02
C ASP A 1057 6.09 98.52 33.33
N ILE A 1058 6.25 97.50 32.48
CA ILE A 1058 7.24 96.43 32.66
C ILE A 1058 8.04 96.16 31.39
N GLY A 1059 9.24 95.63 31.56
CA GLY A 1059 9.98 94.92 30.51
C GLY A 1059 10.12 93.44 30.90
N LEU A 1060 9.97 92.52 29.96
CA LEU A 1060 10.25 91.09 30.17
C LEU A 1060 11.33 90.66 29.20
N TYR A 1061 12.39 90.04 29.68
CA TYR A 1061 13.46 89.54 28.83
C TYR A 1061 13.85 88.11 29.20
N ILE A 1062 14.36 87.40 28.20
CA ILE A 1062 14.97 86.08 28.34
C ILE A 1062 16.35 86.08 27.70
N GLU A 1063 17.26 85.29 28.24
CA GLU A 1063 18.62 85.15 27.73
C GLU A 1063 18.99 83.68 27.55
N ASN A 1064 19.79 83.40 26.52
CA ASN A 1064 20.59 82.19 26.42
C ASN A 1064 22.06 82.55 26.24
N PHE A 1065 22.91 81.72 26.83
CA PHE A 1065 24.34 81.89 26.89
C PHE A 1065 25.08 81.15 25.77
N SER A 1066 24.36 80.46 24.87
CA SER A 1066 24.92 79.93 23.61
C SER A 1066 25.13 81.03 22.56
N GLY A 1067 24.43 82.16 22.70
CA GLY A 1067 24.38 83.22 21.68
C GLY A 1067 23.51 82.86 20.48
N THR A 1068 22.61 81.88 20.61
CA THR A 1068 21.72 81.49 19.50
C THR A 1068 20.49 82.40 19.50
N PRO A 1069 20.16 83.09 18.39
CA PRO A 1069 18.92 83.85 18.30
C PRO A 1069 17.70 82.95 18.51
N TYR A 1070 16.70 83.44 19.23
CA TYR A 1070 15.41 82.79 19.34
C TYR A 1070 14.68 82.80 17.99
N SER A 1071 13.87 81.78 17.73
CA SER A 1071 13.05 81.67 16.53
C SER A 1071 11.86 82.64 16.56
N GLU A 1072 11.26 82.93 15.40
CA GLU A 1072 10.08 83.80 15.32
C GLU A 1072 8.91 83.29 16.17
N GLU A 1073 8.72 81.96 16.30
CA GLU A 1073 7.70 81.37 17.18
C GLU A 1073 8.01 81.65 18.66
N GLU A 1074 9.25 81.42 19.08
CA GLU A 1074 9.68 81.65 20.48
C GLU A 1074 9.55 83.12 20.87
N ASP A 1075 9.96 84.03 20.00
CA ASP A 1075 9.81 85.47 20.19
C ASP A 1075 8.32 85.88 20.28
N ALA A 1076 7.46 85.33 19.41
CA ALA A 1076 6.02 85.56 19.46
C ALA A 1076 5.40 85.07 20.78
N ILE A 1077 5.86 83.92 21.31
CA ILE A 1077 5.42 83.40 22.62
C ILE A 1077 5.86 84.35 23.74
N LEU A 1078 7.11 84.82 23.72
CA LEU A 1078 7.61 85.76 24.72
C LEU A 1078 6.80 87.08 24.72
N MET A 1079 6.45 87.60 23.54
CA MET A 1079 5.57 88.78 23.41
C MET A 1079 4.21 88.55 24.07
N ARG A 1080 3.62 87.35 23.91
CA ARG A 1080 2.36 86.99 24.58
C ARG A 1080 2.52 86.95 26.11
N PHE A 1081 3.62 86.40 26.61
CA PHE A 1081 3.93 86.36 28.05
C PHE A 1081 4.04 87.77 28.63
N GLY A 1082 4.78 88.67 27.95
CA GLY A 1082 4.92 90.07 28.37
C GLY A 1082 3.58 90.80 28.42
N LYS A 1083 2.74 90.64 27.40
CA LYS A 1083 1.40 91.25 27.34
C LYS A 1083 0.49 90.75 28.46
N VAL A 1084 0.48 89.44 28.72
CA VAL A 1084 -0.34 88.84 29.78
C VAL A 1084 0.11 89.32 31.15
N PHE A 1085 1.41 89.33 31.41
CA PHE A 1085 1.93 89.79 32.68
C PHE A 1085 1.62 91.28 32.92
N GLN A 1086 1.80 92.14 31.91
CA GLN A 1086 1.43 93.56 31.95
C GLN A 1086 -0.06 93.77 32.32
N GLN A 1087 -0.98 92.95 31.79
CA GLN A 1087 -2.41 93.05 32.14
C GLN A 1087 -2.67 92.77 33.62
N THR A 1088 -1.90 91.86 34.22
CA THR A 1088 -2.03 91.51 35.64
C THR A 1088 -1.13 92.33 36.56
N TYR A 1089 -0.22 93.13 36.01
CA TYR A 1089 0.77 93.89 36.77
C TYR A 1089 0.15 94.97 37.68
N THR A 1090 -1.07 95.44 37.38
CA THR A 1090 -1.83 96.35 38.26
C THR A 1090 -1.96 95.80 39.68
N ARG A 1091 -2.02 94.47 39.87
CA ARG A 1091 -2.07 93.87 41.21
C ARG A 1091 -0.82 94.17 42.03
N PHE A 1092 0.36 94.13 41.42
CA PHE A 1092 1.62 94.50 42.07
C PHE A 1092 1.62 95.98 42.47
N LEU A 1093 1.15 96.85 41.58
CA LEU A 1093 1.04 98.29 41.85
C LEU A 1093 0.06 98.59 43.01
N ASP A 1094 -1.10 97.92 43.02
CA ASP A 1094 -2.09 98.03 44.10
C ASP A 1094 -1.53 97.56 45.44
N LEU A 1095 -0.78 96.45 45.45
CA LEU A 1095 -0.13 95.93 46.65
C LEU A 1095 0.94 96.89 47.18
N LYS A 1096 1.82 97.43 46.32
CA LYS A 1096 2.80 98.45 46.73
C LYS A 1096 2.13 99.67 47.34
N LYS A 1097 1.03 100.13 46.75
CA LYS A 1097 0.25 101.27 47.27
C LYS A 1097 -0.37 100.95 48.63
N ALA A 1098 -0.95 99.76 48.79
CA ALA A 1098 -1.52 99.31 50.05
C ALA A 1098 -0.47 99.14 51.15
N GLU A 1099 0.71 98.60 50.82
CA GLU A 1099 1.85 98.46 51.73
C GLU A 1099 2.36 99.83 52.21
N ALA A 1100 2.52 100.80 51.31
CA ALA A 1100 2.90 102.17 51.65
C ALA A 1100 1.86 102.85 52.56
N GLN A 1101 0.56 102.69 52.27
CA GLN A 1101 -0.53 103.23 53.10
C GLN A 1101 -0.57 102.58 54.49
N ALA A 1102 -0.38 101.25 54.57
CA ALA A 1102 -0.33 100.53 55.85
C ALA A 1102 0.86 101.00 56.70
N ARG A 1103 2.00 101.26 56.05
CA ARG A 1103 3.19 101.80 56.71
C ARG A 1103 2.96 103.21 57.25
N GLU A 1104 2.35 104.10 56.47
CA GLU A 1104 1.99 105.45 56.90
C GLU A 1104 1.02 105.42 58.08
N ALA A 1105 0.00 104.55 58.02
CA ALA A 1105 -0.96 104.37 59.11
C ALA A 1105 -0.30 103.85 60.40
N GLN A 1106 0.71 102.98 60.31
CA GLN A 1106 1.51 102.56 61.48
C GLN A 1106 2.27 103.74 62.08
N ILE A 1107 2.86 104.61 61.25
CA ILE A 1107 3.57 105.81 61.71
C ILE A 1107 2.60 106.77 62.42
N GLU A 1108 1.45 107.05 61.82
CA GLU A 1108 0.41 107.90 62.42
C GLU A 1108 -0.13 107.32 63.74
N ALA A 1109 -0.37 106.01 63.81
CA ALA A 1109 -0.81 105.35 65.05
C ALA A 1109 0.25 105.45 66.16
N ALA A 1110 1.53 105.28 65.83
CA ALA A 1110 2.64 105.47 66.75
C ALA A 1110 2.73 106.93 67.24
N LEU A 1111 2.63 107.89 66.32
CA LEU A 1111 2.60 109.33 66.64
C LEU A 1111 1.43 109.67 67.58
N GLU A 1112 0.24 109.15 67.33
CA GLU A 1112 -0.95 109.46 68.13
C GLU A 1112 -0.89 108.83 69.53
N LYS A 1113 -0.29 107.65 69.69
CA LYS A 1113 0.01 107.10 71.03
C LYS A 1113 0.94 108.02 71.82
N VAL A 1114 1.99 108.52 71.18
CA VAL A 1114 2.92 109.46 71.82
C VAL A 1114 2.17 110.74 72.19
N ARG A 1115 1.41 111.33 71.25
CA ARG A 1115 0.61 112.54 71.48
C ARG A 1115 -0.40 112.37 72.61
N THR A 1116 -1.13 111.24 72.65
CA THR A 1116 -2.10 110.92 73.71
C THR A 1116 -1.42 110.85 75.07
N ARG A 1117 -0.27 110.16 75.16
CA ARG A 1117 0.50 110.09 76.42
C ARG A 1117 1.03 111.47 76.82
N THR A 1118 1.45 112.30 75.87
CA THR A 1118 1.86 113.69 76.13
C THR A 1118 0.71 114.53 76.67
N MET A 1119 -0.49 114.44 76.08
CA MET A 1119 -1.67 115.21 76.52
C MET A 1119 -2.18 114.78 77.91
N ALA A 1120 -1.97 113.53 78.30
CA ALA A 1120 -2.37 113.02 79.61
C ALA A 1120 -1.46 113.50 80.77
N MET A 1121 -0.38 114.23 80.46
CA MET A 1121 0.56 114.71 81.47
C MET A 1121 -0.08 115.70 82.45
N GLN A 1122 0.06 115.45 83.75
CA GLN A 1122 -0.42 116.36 84.81
C GLN A 1122 0.72 117.13 85.49
N LYS A 1123 1.96 116.64 85.36
CA LYS A 1123 3.18 117.22 85.95
C LYS A 1123 4.33 117.17 84.94
N GLY A 1124 5.27 118.12 85.03
CA GLY A 1124 6.45 118.17 84.14
C GLY A 1124 7.35 116.93 84.22
N GLU A 1125 7.42 116.29 85.40
CA GLU A 1125 8.22 115.07 85.63
C GLU A 1125 7.78 113.87 84.76
N GLU A 1126 6.51 113.86 84.30
CA GLU A 1126 5.94 112.79 83.48
C GLU A 1126 6.45 112.78 82.02
N LEU A 1127 7.22 113.81 81.62
CA LEU A 1127 7.82 113.89 80.28
C LEU A 1127 8.79 112.73 80.00
N LYS A 1128 9.45 112.21 81.05
CA LYS A 1128 10.32 111.02 80.96
C LYS A 1128 9.56 109.80 80.41
N GLU A 1129 8.29 109.63 80.80
CA GLU A 1129 7.48 108.51 80.35
C GLU A 1129 7.06 108.65 78.88
N VAL A 1130 6.81 109.88 78.40
CA VAL A 1130 6.54 110.16 76.99
C VAL A 1130 7.75 109.83 76.12
N VAL A 1131 8.96 110.19 76.55
CA VAL A 1131 10.19 109.90 75.79
C VAL A 1131 10.48 108.40 75.74
N VAL A 1132 10.23 107.66 76.82
CA VAL A 1132 10.33 106.19 76.82
C VAL A 1132 9.31 105.57 75.84
N LEU A 1133 8.09 106.11 75.76
CA LEU A 1133 7.10 105.66 74.79
C LEU A 1133 7.53 105.97 73.35
N LEU A 1134 8.03 107.18 73.07
CA LEU A 1134 8.55 107.58 71.77
C LEU A 1134 9.70 106.65 71.33
N TYR A 1135 10.64 106.33 72.23
CA TYR A 1135 11.73 105.39 71.98
C TYR A 1135 11.20 104.01 71.56
N LYS A 1136 10.20 103.47 72.28
CA LYS A 1136 9.60 102.17 71.97
C LYS A 1136 8.87 102.17 70.62
N GLU A 1137 8.10 103.21 70.33
CA GLU A 1137 7.36 103.30 69.07
C GLU A 1137 8.30 103.51 67.87
N LEU A 1138 9.41 104.26 68.02
CA LEU A 1138 10.43 104.37 66.97
C LEU A 1138 11.10 103.02 66.66
N ILE A 1139 11.42 102.22 67.68
CA ILE A 1139 11.94 100.86 67.49
C ILE A 1139 10.91 99.95 66.82
N ALA A 1140 9.64 100.03 67.24
CA ALA A 1140 8.56 99.24 66.64
C ALA A 1140 8.32 99.59 65.17
N LEU A 1141 8.57 100.85 64.79
CA LEU A 1141 8.60 101.31 63.41
C LEU A 1141 9.91 100.93 62.68
N GLY A 1142 10.81 100.15 63.27
CA GLY A 1142 12.06 99.72 62.63
C GLY A 1142 13.11 100.83 62.49
N VAL A 1143 12.94 101.96 63.17
CA VAL A 1143 14.00 102.98 63.28
C VAL A 1143 14.92 102.52 64.40
N THR A 1144 16.01 101.84 64.06
CA THR A 1144 16.95 101.25 65.05
C THR A 1144 18.33 101.93 65.06
N ASN A 1145 18.57 102.89 64.18
CA ASN A 1145 19.85 103.61 64.05
C ASN A 1145 20.00 104.81 65.01
N PHE A 1146 19.64 104.65 66.29
CA PHE A 1146 19.93 105.64 67.33
C PHE A 1146 20.21 104.97 68.68
N VAL A 1147 21.14 105.53 69.46
CA VAL A 1147 21.61 104.93 70.72
C VAL A 1147 20.76 105.36 71.91
N THR A 1148 20.25 106.59 71.91
CA THR A 1148 19.40 107.15 72.99
C THR A 1148 18.30 108.02 72.42
N CYS A 1149 17.17 108.11 73.13
CA CYS A 1149 16.12 109.11 72.92
C CYS A 1149 15.93 109.84 74.26
N GLY A 1150 16.01 111.17 74.24
CA GLY A 1150 16.03 112.02 75.44
C GLY A 1150 15.32 113.35 75.17
N TYR A 1151 15.00 114.08 76.24
CA TYR A 1151 14.59 115.48 76.15
C TYR A 1151 15.56 116.36 76.94
N VAL A 1152 15.60 117.66 76.61
CA VAL A 1152 16.36 118.67 77.35
C VAL A 1152 15.38 119.79 77.69
N GLU A 1153 15.28 120.14 78.96
CA GLU A 1153 14.51 121.29 79.42
C GLU A 1153 15.42 122.51 79.47
N ILE A 1154 15.10 123.55 78.71
CA ILE A 1154 15.87 124.78 78.66
C ILE A 1154 15.10 125.84 79.43
N ASN A 1155 15.67 126.33 80.53
CA ASN A 1155 15.13 127.49 81.22
C ASN A 1155 15.77 128.76 80.62
N GLU A 1156 15.00 129.47 79.81
CA GLU A 1156 15.46 130.65 79.06
C GLU A 1156 15.79 131.86 79.96
N GLU A 1157 15.17 131.97 81.15
CA GLU A 1157 15.40 133.11 82.05
C GLU A 1157 16.75 133.04 82.76
N ILE A 1158 17.23 131.84 83.09
CA ILE A 1158 18.52 131.62 83.77
C ILE A 1158 19.59 131.01 82.85
N ASN A 1159 19.27 130.81 81.58
CA ASN A 1159 20.15 130.25 80.54
C ASN A 1159 20.82 128.93 80.97
N ARG A 1160 20.05 128.03 81.59
CA ARG A 1160 20.52 126.72 82.06
C ARG A 1160 19.70 125.59 81.44
N GLN A 1161 20.40 124.52 81.08
CA GLN A 1161 19.81 123.27 80.61
C GLN A 1161 19.67 122.28 81.77
N PHE A 1162 18.53 121.62 81.83
CA PHE A 1162 18.25 120.48 82.70
C PHE A 1162 17.97 119.26 81.82
N THR A 1163 18.55 118.12 82.18
CA THR A 1163 18.40 116.82 81.48
C THR A 1163 17.67 115.83 82.34
#